data_AF-A0A9D2H0F1-F1
#
_entry.id   AF-A0A9D2H0F1-F1
#
_cell.length_a   1.000
_cell.length_b   1.000
_cell.length_c   1.000
_cell.angle_alpha   90.00
_cell.angle_beta   90.00
_cell.angle_gamma   90.00
#
_symmetry.space_group_name_H-M   'P 1'
#
loop_
_entity.id
_entity.type
_entity.pdbx_description
1 polymer ?
#
loop_
_entity_poly.entity_id
_entity_poly.type
_entity_poly.pdbx_seq_one_letter_code
_entity_poly.pdbx_strand_id
1 'polypeptide(L)'
;MEALLKLEHTDFELLVSCNSYERIFRKAASCMRVTPDSEALKSYYTWNDESAVLTYKGKQIEQGSYAPSAFFENTDYQYWIRFKTKVKNAYIDTHLRSVSEGFSFNEDAQVLYGHINYANDIGRADLKIVYKSPEKGRIIFIFSYDVLSTKLDYHSDLKHIVHDIEEEYRMLSIDFLRRTHHAFKEKPQGGTPDIIWWNVFKDINEEFIHAVKVVIDRPHHRMKHRETYCRADKLKHLTPKLETELAEHRTEHQRLYRTEVPHMNNDTYENRFLKYAVKSVTQKFVELKHRILENYPMDSNVKFCDKITQVEEELKRLVHHPFFRTVGHFKGLEQESLTLKQGTGYTQIYRIWLLLTCSYDLEEGIRSLELKDIATLYEIWCFIQVKNLVKSILKEKNLQVNNQSRIELNKHFTYALPQGQKSKIIFSRMTLDGDSVELAEVIYNPKESKTDNNNETSIDHTYSFTVPQKPDIVLQLTRHDIETGFKLTYLFDAKYRIGQSDTNGPDIPPNDAINQMHRYRDALYYDPKQEGLPIKKEVLGGYILFPGNGTDEEVAKTEFYRSIEKVNIGAFPLRPNNEKSSSLLKDFLHSLIWKQPTIQILQDVKAQKGTNLTLEKSGTILAVTIFENGQREYFQKFIDREKEIEYYFGKITASNKLSQLNFQKYDFFVPVIRGQIRDIYQIAFSSIRYRKDLPHIHDKTIAEDDVRVVMKLVKPSYLVGNKKFISLQSSLFPPRRWGFKEFVSVRELLNYTIQQS
;
A
#
# COMPACT_ATOMS: atom_id res chain seq x y z
N MET A 1 -17.48 -27.06 -29.62
CA MET A 1 -17.01 -26.34 -28.42
C MET A 1 -18.15 -26.41 -27.43
N GLU A 2 -18.03 -27.18 -26.35
CA GLU A 2 -19.10 -27.28 -25.35
C GLU A 2 -19.21 -25.94 -24.62
N ALA A 3 -20.43 -25.42 -24.52
CA ALA A 3 -20.68 -24.17 -23.82
C ALA A 3 -20.60 -24.41 -22.30
N LEU A 4 -19.80 -23.60 -21.61
CA LEU A 4 -19.69 -23.64 -20.15
C LEU A 4 -20.97 -23.08 -19.51
N LEU A 5 -21.41 -21.92 -19.99
CA LEU A 5 -22.69 -21.31 -19.66
C LEU A 5 -23.48 -21.09 -20.94
N LYS A 6 -24.79 -21.33 -20.85
CA LYS A 6 -25.75 -21.03 -21.90
C LYS A 6 -26.97 -20.34 -21.29
N LEU A 7 -27.29 -19.16 -21.78
CA LEU A 7 -28.46 -18.38 -21.41
C LEU A 7 -29.40 -18.32 -22.61
N GLU A 8 -30.59 -18.90 -22.46
CA GLU A 8 -31.65 -18.84 -23.47
C GLU A 8 -32.62 -17.71 -23.13
N HIS A 9 -32.68 -16.68 -23.98
CA HIS A 9 -33.64 -15.58 -23.89
C HIS A 9 -34.64 -15.66 -25.05
N THR A 10 -35.74 -14.92 -24.97
CA THR A 10 -36.76 -14.89 -26.05
C THR A 10 -36.21 -14.33 -27.36
N ASP A 11 -35.34 -13.32 -27.30
CA ASP A 11 -34.79 -12.64 -28.48
C ASP A 11 -33.43 -13.22 -28.94
N PHE A 12 -32.66 -13.87 -28.06
CA PHE A 12 -31.31 -14.37 -28.38
C PHE A 12 -30.89 -15.59 -27.54
N GLU A 13 -29.79 -16.21 -27.94
CA GLU A 13 -29.06 -17.25 -27.21
C GLU A 13 -27.65 -16.73 -26.91
N LEU A 14 -27.25 -16.71 -25.63
CA LEU A 14 -25.89 -16.37 -25.20
C LEU A 14 -25.15 -17.65 -24.80
N LEU A 15 -24.00 -17.89 -25.42
CA LEU A 15 -23.08 -18.97 -25.12
C LEU A 15 -21.76 -18.40 -24.61
N VAL A 16 -21.26 -18.92 -23.50
CA VAL A 16 -19.94 -18.60 -22.96
C VAL A 16 -19.09 -19.86 -22.97
N SER A 17 -17.93 -19.81 -23.59
CA SER A 17 -16.96 -20.91 -23.62
C SER A 17 -15.62 -20.50 -23.01
N CYS A 18 -14.98 -21.46 -22.35
CA CYS A 18 -13.62 -21.33 -21.82
C CYS A 18 -12.88 -22.66 -21.95
N ASN A 19 -11.88 -22.70 -22.82
CA ASN A 19 -11.13 -23.93 -23.11
C ASN A 19 -10.30 -24.43 -21.93
N SER A 20 -9.90 -23.54 -21.01
CA SER A 20 -9.05 -23.86 -19.86
C SER A 20 -9.82 -24.08 -18.55
N TYR A 21 -11.16 -24.08 -18.58
CA TYR A 21 -11.99 -24.01 -17.38
C TYR A 21 -11.66 -25.09 -16.35
N GLU A 22 -11.63 -26.37 -16.74
CA GLU A 22 -11.42 -27.47 -15.77
C GLU A 22 -10.04 -27.41 -15.11
N ARG A 23 -9.02 -26.94 -15.83
CA ARG A 23 -7.69 -26.73 -15.27
C ARG A 23 -7.71 -25.60 -14.23
N ILE A 24 -8.42 -24.51 -14.53
CA ILE A 24 -8.51 -23.33 -13.66
C ILE A 24 -9.34 -23.63 -12.43
N PHE A 25 -10.49 -24.28 -12.58
CA PHE A 25 -11.36 -24.65 -11.47
C PHE A 25 -10.65 -25.59 -10.48
N ARG A 26 -9.95 -26.63 -10.99
CA ARG A 26 -9.13 -27.51 -10.15
C ARG A 26 -7.99 -26.76 -9.45
N LYS A 27 -7.35 -25.82 -10.16
CA LYS A 27 -6.30 -24.97 -9.58
C LYS A 27 -6.87 -24.11 -8.45
N ALA A 28 -8.02 -23.48 -8.65
CA ALA A 28 -8.70 -22.67 -7.64
C ALA A 28 -9.02 -23.50 -6.38
N ALA A 29 -9.64 -24.66 -6.56
CA ALA A 29 -9.94 -25.58 -5.46
C ALA A 29 -8.67 -26.02 -4.70
N SER A 30 -7.60 -26.36 -5.43
CA SER A 30 -6.32 -26.78 -4.86
C SER A 30 -5.61 -25.65 -4.10
N CYS A 31 -5.47 -24.45 -4.69
CA CYS A 31 -4.83 -23.31 -4.05
C CYS A 31 -5.61 -22.85 -2.81
N MET A 32 -6.94 -22.87 -2.84
CA MET A 32 -7.77 -22.54 -1.68
C MET A 32 -7.82 -23.69 -0.65
N ARG A 33 -7.37 -24.91 -1.01
CA ARG A 33 -7.52 -26.15 -0.22
C ARG A 33 -8.98 -26.42 0.17
N VAL A 34 -9.90 -26.19 -0.77
CA VAL A 34 -11.33 -26.40 -0.58
C VAL A 34 -11.85 -27.54 -1.44
N THR A 35 -12.96 -28.14 -1.03
CA THR A 35 -13.66 -29.11 -1.88
C THR A 35 -14.34 -28.38 -3.06
N PRO A 36 -14.54 -29.07 -4.20
CA PRO A 36 -15.25 -28.51 -5.36
C PRO A 36 -16.62 -27.90 -5.06
N ASP A 37 -17.30 -28.37 -4.02
CA ASP A 37 -18.66 -27.93 -3.63
C ASP A 37 -18.65 -26.79 -2.59
N SER A 38 -17.47 -26.31 -2.20
CA SER A 38 -17.29 -25.22 -1.23
C SER A 38 -17.96 -23.93 -1.68
N GLU A 39 -18.47 -23.15 -0.71
CA GLU A 39 -19.03 -21.82 -0.96
C GLU A 39 -18.01 -20.86 -1.57
N ALA A 40 -16.72 -21.05 -1.28
CA ALA A 40 -15.61 -20.27 -1.86
C ALA A 40 -15.56 -20.33 -3.40
N LEU A 41 -16.13 -21.38 -4.03
CA LEU A 41 -16.15 -21.58 -5.48
C LEU A 41 -17.54 -21.34 -6.10
N LYS A 42 -18.48 -20.77 -5.33
CA LYS A 42 -19.81 -20.42 -5.81
C LYS A 42 -19.89 -18.94 -6.17
N SER A 43 -20.66 -18.65 -7.21
CA SER A 43 -20.99 -17.31 -7.67
C SER A 43 -22.51 -17.12 -7.67
N TYR A 44 -22.90 -15.86 -7.52
CA TYR A 44 -24.28 -15.43 -7.59
C TYR A 44 -24.59 -14.98 -9.03
N TYR A 45 -25.69 -15.45 -9.64
CA TYR A 45 -26.05 -15.09 -11.02
C TYR A 45 -27.40 -14.38 -11.05
N THR A 46 -27.47 -13.22 -11.71
CA THR A 46 -28.72 -12.45 -11.87
C THR A 46 -28.86 -11.88 -13.27
N TRP A 47 -30.09 -11.67 -13.72
CA TRP A 47 -30.39 -11.00 -14.98
C TRP A 47 -31.70 -10.20 -14.87
N ASN A 48 -31.99 -9.31 -15.82
CA ASN A 48 -33.10 -8.36 -15.71
C ASN A 48 -34.41 -8.79 -16.40
N ASP A 49 -34.50 -10.00 -16.94
CA ASP A 49 -35.69 -10.51 -17.64
C ASP A 49 -35.99 -11.97 -17.25
N GLU A 50 -37.11 -12.20 -16.56
CA GLU A 50 -37.53 -13.51 -16.05
C GLU A 50 -37.76 -14.56 -17.15
N SER A 51 -37.92 -14.15 -18.42
CA SER A 51 -38.05 -15.08 -19.54
C SER A 51 -36.74 -15.80 -19.90
N ALA A 52 -35.60 -15.35 -19.36
CA ALA A 52 -34.31 -15.98 -19.60
C ALA A 52 -34.08 -17.19 -18.68
N VAL A 53 -33.53 -18.26 -19.26
CA VAL A 53 -33.13 -19.47 -18.53
C VAL A 53 -31.62 -19.66 -18.65
N LEU A 54 -30.92 -19.71 -17.51
CA LEU A 54 -29.48 -19.95 -17.45
C LEU A 54 -29.19 -21.43 -17.17
N THR A 55 -28.27 -22.00 -17.94
CA THR A 55 -27.74 -23.35 -17.73
C THR A 55 -26.21 -23.34 -17.62
N TYR A 56 -25.68 -24.11 -16.68
CA TYR A 56 -24.26 -24.33 -16.45
C TYR A 56 -23.94 -25.80 -16.68
N LYS A 57 -23.09 -26.09 -17.67
CA LYS A 57 -22.80 -27.46 -18.15
C LYS A 57 -24.07 -28.31 -18.32
N GLY A 58 -25.14 -27.70 -18.86
CA GLY A 58 -26.44 -28.34 -19.09
C GLY A 58 -27.39 -28.43 -17.89
N LYS A 59 -26.98 -28.00 -16.69
CA LYS A 59 -27.85 -27.94 -15.50
C LYS A 59 -28.42 -26.53 -15.32
N GLN A 60 -29.72 -26.41 -15.10
CA GLN A 60 -30.37 -25.12 -14.89
C GLN A 60 -29.92 -24.47 -13.56
N ILE A 61 -29.70 -23.16 -13.60
CA ILE A 61 -29.40 -22.33 -12.43
C ILE A 61 -30.63 -21.47 -12.14
N GLU A 62 -31.05 -21.42 -10.87
CA GLU A 62 -32.09 -20.50 -10.42
C GLU A 62 -31.52 -19.08 -10.28
N GLN A 63 -32.28 -18.10 -10.77
CA GLN A 63 -31.91 -16.70 -10.66
C GLN A 63 -31.76 -16.28 -9.20
N GLY A 64 -30.66 -15.59 -8.88
CA GLY A 64 -30.42 -15.13 -7.53
C GLY A 64 -30.11 -16.24 -6.53
N SER A 65 -29.57 -17.37 -7.00
CA SER A 65 -29.05 -18.45 -6.18
C SER A 65 -27.53 -18.61 -6.37
N TYR A 66 -26.86 -19.17 -5.36
CA TYR A 66 -25.44 -19.52 -5.46
C TYR A 66 -25.27 -20.81 -6.26
N ALA A 67 -24.51 -20.73 -7.36
CA ALA A 67 -24.17 -21.87 -8.22
C ALA A 67 -22.66 -21.91 -8.46
N PRO A 68 -22.09 -23.04 -8.95
CA PRO A 68 -20.66 -23.11 -9.25
C PRO A 68 -20.19 -21.96 -10.15
N SER A 69 -19.04 -21.38 -9.81
CA SER A 69 -18.50 -20.24 -10.54
C SER A 69 -17.98 -20.63 -11.91
N ALA A 70 -18.43 -19.92 -12.94
CA ALA A 70 -17.91 -20.05 -14.30
C ALA A 70 -16.72 -19.11 -14.54
N PHE A 71 -16.65 -17.99 -13.82
CA PHE A 71 -15.77 -16.87 -14.11
C PHE A 71 -14.66 -16.70 -13.07
N PHE A 72 -13.43 -16.73 -13.55
CA PHE A 72 -12.22 -16.58 -12.77
C PHE A 72 -11.32 -15.51 -13.39
N GLU A 73 -10.52 -14.88 -12.55
CA GLU A 73 -9.46 -13.95 -12.96
C GLU A 73 -8.46 -14.58 -13.95
N ASN A 74 -7.73 -13.74 -14.69
CA ASN A 74 -6.66 -14.11 -15.64
C ASN A 74 -7.05 -15.19 -16.66
N THR A 75 -8.33 -15.23 -17.04
CA THR A 75 -8.89 -16.25 -17.92
C THR A 75 -9.63 -15.58 -19.08
N ASP A 76 -9.39 -16.08 -20.30
CA ASP A 76 -10.10 -15.63 -21.50
C ASP A 76 -11.43 -16.37 -21.65
N TYR A 77 -12.52 -15.60 -21.61
CA TYR A 77 -13.87 -16.09 -21.87
C TYR A 77 -14.34 -15.64 -23.24
N GLN A 78 -14.82 -16.56 -24.06
CA GLN A 78 -15.40 -16.26 -25.37
C GLN A 78 -16.92 -16.19 -25.24
N TYR A 79 -17.51 -15.15 -25.80
CA TYR A 79 -18.94 -14.87 -25.77
C TYR A 79 -19.49 -14.95 -27.19
N TRP A 80 -20.60 -15.65 -27.34
CA TRP A 80 -21.34 -15.77 -28.59
C TRP A 80 -22.81 -15.49 -28.32
N ILE A 81 -23.32 -14.38 -28.84
CA ILE A 81 -24.72 -13.95 -28.69
C ILE A 81 -25.38 -14.07 -30.07
N ARG A 82 -26.21 -15.09 -30.25
CA ARG A 82 -26.94 -15.34 -31.50
C ARG A 82 -28.36 -14.83 -31.37
N PHE A 83 -28.74 -13.86 -32.20
CA PHE A 83 -30.10 -13.32 -32.21
C PHE A 83 -31.04 -14.23 -32.99
N LYS A 84 -32.23 -14.49 -32.43
CA LYS A 84 -33.29 -15.29 -33.05
C LYS A 84 -34.13 -14.48 -34.04
N THR A 85 -34.08 -13.15 -33.92
CA THR A 85 -34.75 -12.18 -34.78
C THR A 85 -33.74 -11.27 -35.47
N LYS A 86 -34.17 -10.59 -36.54
CA LYS A 86 -33.29 -9.70 -37.30
C LYS A 86 -33.06 -8.40 -36.52
N VAL A 87 -31.83 -8.17 -36.10
CA VAL A 87 -31.34 -7.00 -35.36
C VAL A 87 -30.47 -6.15 -36.28
N LYS A 88 -30.69 -4.83 -36.26
CA LYS A 88 -29.92 -3.87 -37.09
C LYS A 88 -28.54 -3.56 -36.52
N ASN A 89 -28.41 -3.61 -35.19
CA ASN A 89 -27.17 -3.31 -34.50
C ASN A 89 -27.20 -3.91 -33.09
N ALA A 90 -26.10 -4.51 -32.66
CA ALA A 90 -25.89 -5.00 -31.30
C ALA A 90 -24.47 -4.69 -30.82
N TYR A 91 -24.31 -4.40 -29.54
CA TYR A 91 -23.01 -4.16 -28.92
C TYR A 91 -23.08 -4.35 -27.39
N ILE A 92 -21.92 -4.44 -26.75
CA ILE A 92 -21.79 -4.44 -25.29
C ILE A 92 -21.65 -3.00 -24.79
N ASP A 93 -22.54 -2.57 -23.89
CA ASP A 93 -22.50 -1.24 -23.26
C ASP A 93 -21.52 -1.25 -22.09
N THR A 94 -20.34 -0.70 -22.33
CA THR A 94 -19.23 -0.65 -21.37
C THR A 94 -18.47 0.66 -21.49
N HIS A 95 -17.95 1.13 -20.35
CA HIS A 95 -17.08 2.30 -20.27
C HIS A 95 -15.67 2.00 -20.82
N LEU A 96 -15.28 0.73 -20.80
CA LEU A 96 -13.94 0.26 -21.17
C LEU A 96 -13.81 0.07 -22.67
N ARG A 97 -12.89 0.81 -23.28
CA ARG A 97 -12.54 0.64 -24.69
C ARG A 97 -12.06 -0.77 -25.00
N SER A 98 -11.19 -1.33 -24.15
CA SER A 98 -10.62 -2.68 -24.32
C SER A 98 -11.68 -3.77 -24.41
N VAL A 99 -12.75 -3.66 -23.63
CA VAL A 99 -13.89 -4.59 -23.70
C VAL A 99 -14.73 -4.28 -24.94
N SER A 100 -15.02 -3.02 -25.23
CA SER A 100 -15.85 -2.65 -26.40
C SER A 100 -15.23 -3.07 -27.74
N GLU A 101 -13.92 -2.90 -27.91
CA GLU A 101 -13.19 -3.28 -29.14
C GLU A 101 -13.03 -4.80 -29.27
N GLY A 102 -13.11 -5.54 -28.15
CA GLY A 102 -13.06 -7.00 -28.14
C GLY A 102 -14.32 -7.70 -28.68
N PHE A 103 -15.39 -6.94 -28.97
CA PHE A 103 -16.65 -7.46 -29.50
C PHE A 103 -16.94 -6.95 -30.92
N SER A 104 -17.50 -7.82 -31.75
CA SER A 104 -17.87 -7.53 -33.12
C SER A 104 -19.26 -8.11 -33.43
N PHE A 105 -20.12 -7.29 -34.03
CA PHE A 105 -21.43 -7.71 -34.50
C PHE A 105 -21.38 -8.00 -36.00
N ASN A 106 -21.80 -9.20 -36.37
CA ASN A 106 -22.02 -9.60 -37.76
C ASN A 106 -23.53 -9.57 -38.05
N GLU A 107 -23.95 -8.61 -38.88
CA GLU A 107 -25.36 -8.42 -39.25
C GLU A 107 -25.90 -9.57 -40.11
N ASP A 108 -25.09 -10.15 -41.01
CA ASP A 108 -25.55 -11.25 -41.88
C ASP A 108 -25.79 -12.53 -41.07
N ALA A 109 -24.86 -12.85 -40.17
CA ALA A 109 -24.97 -14.02 -39.30
C ALA A 109 -25.90 -13.79 -38.10
N GLN A 110 -26.28 -12.54 -37.81
CA GLN A 110 -27.03 -12.15 -36.62
C GLN A 110 -26.36 -12.61 -35.32
N VAL A 111 -25.03 -12.44 -35.26
CA VAL A 111 -24.20 -12.86 -34.11
C VAL A 111 -23.33 -11.71 -33.63
N LEU A 112 -23.40 -11.41 -32.34
CA LEU A 112 -22.44 -10.59 -31.62
C LEU A 112 -21.46 -11.54 -30.90
N TYR A 113 -20.19 -11.49 -31.25
CA TYR A 113 -19.15 -12.34 -30.65
C TYR A 113 -17.98 -11.51 -30.14
N GLY A 114 -17.28 -12.02 -29.14
CA GLY A 114 -16.14 -11.34 -28.56
C GLY A 114 -15.49 -12.14 -27.44
N HIS A 115 -14.53 -11.52 -26.76
CA HIS A 115 -13.88 -12.13 -25.61
C HIS A 115 -13.67 -11.10 -24.49
N ILE A 116 -13.67 -11.58 -23.25
CA ILE A 116 -13.35 -10.79 -22.07
C ILE A 116 -12.33 -11.57 -21.25
N ASN A 117 -11.22 -10.90 -20.90
CA ASN A 117 -10.29 -11.34 -19.88
C ASN A 117 -10.40 -10.40 -18.69
N TYR A 118 -10.60 -10.93 -17.49
CA TYR A 118 -10.75 -10.10 -16.29
C TYR A 118 -9.42 -9.67 -15.67
N ALA A 119 -8.28 -10.18 -16.14
CA ALA A 119 -6.96 -9.93 -15.56
C ALA A 119 -6.98 -10.13 -14.04
N ASN A 120 -6.66 -9.12 -13.24
CA ASN A 120 -6.72 -9.16 -11.78
C ASN A 120 -7.95 -8.41 -11.20
N ASP A 121 -8.95 -8.09 -12.03
CA ASP A 121 -10.20 -7.49 -11.58
C ASP A 121 -11.14 -8.61 -11.10
N ILE A 122 -11.38 -8.68 -9.79
CA ILE A 122 -12.31 -9.63 -9.16
C ILE A 122 -13.51 -8.88 -8.59
N GLY A 123 -14.67 -9.54 -8.48
CA GLY A 123 -15.91 -8.89 -8.05
C GLY A 123 -17.09 -9.15 -8.96
N ARG A 124 -18.16 -8.37 -8.75
CA ARG A 124 -19.36 -8.41 -9.57
C ARG A 124 -19.08 -7.81 -10.94
N ALA A 125 -19.43 -8.52 -12.01
CA ALA A 125 -19.34 -8.04 -13.39
C ALA A 125 -20.72 -8.01 -14.04
N ASP A 126 -20.97 -6.99 -14.86
CA ASP A 126 -22.22 -6.83 -15.62
C ASP A 126 -21.94 -6.89 -17.13
N LEU A 127 -22.54 -7.87 -17.81
CA LEU A 127 -22.59 -7.93 -19.27
C LEU A 127 -23.88 -7.23 -19.75
N LYS A 128 -23.76 -5.97 -20.18
CA LYS A 128 -24.87 -5.16 -20.69
C LYS A 128 -24.97 -5.27 -22.22
N ILE A 129 -25.87 -6.10 -22.71
CA ILE A 129 -26.11 -6.32 -24.14
C ILE A 129 -27.15 -5.30 -24.61
N VAL A 130 -26.77 -4.45 -25.57
CA VAL A 130 -27.67 -3.48 -26.19
C VAL A 130 -27.90 -3.84 -27.64
N TYR A 131 -29.16 -4.00 -28.03
CA TYR A 131 -29.53 -4.32 -29.41
C TYR A 131 -30.76 -3.56 -29.87
N LYS A 132 -30.89 -3.38 -31.19
CA LYS A 132 -32.04 -2.69 -31.82
C LYS A 132 -32.88 -3.66 -32.63
N SER A 133 -34.07 -3.96 -32.10
CA SER A 133 -35.11 -4.71 -32.81
C SER A 133 -35.97 -3.75 -33.66
N PRO A 134 -36.37 -4.14 -34.89
CA PRO A 134 -37.29 -3.36 -35.71
C PRO A 134 -38.64 -3.09 -35.03
N GLU A 135 -39.13 -4.04 -34.23
CA GLU A 135 -40.47 -3.98 -33.62
C GLU A 135 -40.47 -3.31 -32.25
N LYS A 136 -39.49 -3.63 -31.41
CA LYS A 136 -39.44 -3.21 -30.00
C LYS A 136 -38.50 -2.02 -29.75
N GLY A 137 -37.78 -1.55 -30.77
CA GLY A 137 -36.80 -0.47 -30.62
C GLY A 137 -35.50 -0.91 -29.94
N ARG A 138 -34.92 -0.04 -29.11
CA ARG A 138 -33.66 -0.31 -28.38
C ARG A 138 -33.96 -1.10 -27.11
N ILE A 139 -33.37 -2.28 -26.98
CA ILE A 139 -33.49 -3.16 -25.81
C ILE A 139 -32.13 -3.23 -25.10
N ILE A 140 -32.17 -3.34 -23.77
CA ILE A 140 -31.01 -3.50 -22.91
C ILE A 140 -31.23 -4.73 -22.03
N PHE A 141 -30.38 -5.74 -22.20
CA PHE A 141 -30.34 -6.93 -21.35
C PHE A 141 -29.09 -6.88 -20.49
N ILE A 142 -29.23 -7.18 -19.19
CA ILE A 142 -28.14 -7.16 -18.22
C ILE A 142 -28.00 -8.55 -17.62
N PHE A 143 -26.82 -9.15 -17.77
CA PHE A 143 -26.45 -10.39 -17.12
C PHE A 143 -25.29 -10.15 -16.16
N SER A 144 -25.51 -10.41 -14.88
CA SER A 144 -24.53 -10.16 -13.81
C SER A 144 -24.07 -11.45 -13.15
N TYR A 145 -22.78 -11.51 -12.83
CA TYR A 145 -22.11 -12.67 -12.26
C TYR A 145 -20.87 -12.25 -11.46
N ASP A 146 -20.33 -13.16 -10.64
CA ASP A 146 -19.11 -12.90 -9.88
C ASP A 146 -17.88 -13.49 -10.58
N VAL A 147 -16.81 -12.71 -10.63
CA VAL A 147 -15.48 -13.13 -11.08
C VAL A 147 -14.63 -13.41 -9.85
N LEU A 148 -14.27 -14.68 -9.65
CA LEU A 148 -13.55 -15.13 -8.46
C LEU A 148 -12.04 -15.15 -8.67
N SER A 149 -11.30 -15.07 -7.56
CA SER A 149 -9.86 -15.36 -7.56
C SER A 149 -9.60 -16.86 -7.72
N THR A 150 -8.45 -17.21 -8.26
CA THR A 150 -7.93 -18.60 -8.24
C THR A 150 -7.00 -18.89 -7.08
N LYS A 151 -6.55 -17.87 -6.33
CA LYS A 151 -5.49 -17.99 -5.30
C LYS A 151 -5.99 -17.72 -3.88
N LEU A 152 -6.98 -16.84 -3.72
CA LEU A 152 -7.56 -16.45 -2.43
C LEU A 152 -9.06 -16.68 -2.44
N ASP A 153 -9.65 -16.86 -1.26
CA ASP A 153 -11.10 -16.94 -1.13
C ASP A 153 -11.71 -15.54 -1.34
N TYR A 154 -12.45 -15.39 -2.42
CA TYR A 154 -13.12 -14.14 -2.77
C TYR A 154 -14.10 -13.66 -1.67
N HIS A 155 -14.84 -14.57 -1.04
CA HIS A 155 -15.93 -14.19 -0.14
C HIS A 155 -15.44 -13.77 1.24
N SER A 156 -14.30 -14.31 1.68
CA SER A 156 -13.73 -14.06 3.01
C SER A 156 -12.46 -13.22 2.96
N ASP A 157 -11.43 -13.62 2.20
CA ASP A 157 -10.11 -12.98 2.19
C ASP A 157 -10.16 -11.57 1.61
N LEU A 158 -10.95 -11.35 0.55
CA LEU A 158 -11.09 -10.02 -0.06
C LEU A 158 -11.70 -9.02 0.90
N LYS A 159 -12.75 -9.43 1.64
CA LYS A 159 -13.39 -8.57 2.64
C LYS A 159 -12.41 -8.15 3.73
N HIS A 160 -11.55 -9.08 4.18
CA HIS A 160 -10.50 -8.78 5.16
C HIS A 160 -9.44 -7.83 4.61
N ILE A 161 -8.95 -8.05 3.39
CA ILE A 161 -7.99 -7.15 2.74
C ILE A 161 -8.55 -5.73 2.67
N VAL A 162 -9.77 -5.58 2.16
CA VAL A 162 -10.41 -4.27 2.01
C VAL A 162 -10.64 -3.61 3.36
N HIS A 163 -11.10 -4.37 4.36
CA HIS A 163 -11.31 -3.87 5.72
C HIS A 163 -10.02 -3.33 6.34
N ASP A 164 -8.94 -4.11 6.33
CA ASP A 164 -7.64 -3.73 6.89
C ASP A 164 -7.06 -2.48 6.18
N ILE A 165 -7.25 -2.38 4.86
CA ILE A 165 -6.81 -1.21 4.09
C ILE A 165 -7.61 0.02 4.47
N GLU A 166 -8.92 -0.07 4.58
CA GLU A 166 -9.78 1.08 4.89
C GLU A 166 -9.69 1.55 6.34
N GLU A 167 -9.38 0.64 7.28
CA GLU A 167 -9.09 1.00 8.67
C GLU A 167 -7.84 1.90 8.75
N GLU A 168 -6.79 1.58 7.99
CA GLU A 168 -5.56 2.35 7.98
C GLU A 168 -5.62 3.58 7.05
N TYR A 169 -6.15 3.40 5.85
CA TYR A 169 -6.14 4.36 4.75
C TYR A 169 -7.49 4.39 4.04
N ARG A 170 -8.43 5.22 4.53
CA ARG A 170 -9.74 5.42 3.89
C ARG A 170 -9.58 5.79 2.41
N MET A 171 -10.44 5.22 1.57
CA MET A 171 -10.50 5.39 0.11
C MET A 171 -9.39 4.76 -0.71
N LEU A 172 -8.36 4.18 -0.08
CA LEU A 172 -7.23 3.65 -0.81
C LEU A 172 -7.60 2.37 -1.59
N SER A 173 -8.66 1.65 -1.19
CA SER A 173 -9.09 0.43 -1.88
C SER A 173 -9.82 0.70 -3.20
N ILE A 174 -10.35 1.91 -3.40
CA ILE A 174 -11.23 2.28 -4.52
C ILE A 174 -10.43 2.71 -5.76
N ASP A 175 -10.97 2.38 -6.93
CA ASP A 175 -10.43 2.78 -8.23
C ASP A 175 -11.54 3.21 -9.23
N PHE A 176 -11.14 3.51 -10.46
CA PHE A 176 -12.03 3.94 -11.54
C PHE A 176 -11.67 3.29 -12.88
N LEU A 177 -12.68 3.05 -13.72
CA LEU A 177 -12.65 2.28 -14.97
C LEU A 177 -12.13 0.85 -14.78
N ARG A 178 -12.81 0.07 -13.93
CA ARG A 178 -12.56 -1.36 -13.76
C ARG A 178 -13.66 -2.23 -14.33
N ARG A 179 -13.37 -3.51 -14.56
CA ARG A 179 -14.33 -4.49 -15.11
C ARG A 179 -15.33 -5.00 -14.08
N THR A 180 -14.96 -4.94 -12.80
CA THR A 180 -15.74 -5.47 -11.69
C THR A 180 -16.06 -4.37 -10.68
N HIS A 181 -17.13 -4.59 -9.92
CA HIS A 181 -17.59 -3.69 -8.88
C HIS A 181 -18.02 -4.44 -7.62
N HIS A 182 -18.12 -3.71 -6.51
CA HIS A 182 -18.40 -4.21 -5.17
C HIS A 182 -19.46 -3.36 -4.48
N ALA A 183 -20.28 -4.01 -3.65
CA ALA A 183 -21.38 -3.37 -2.94
C ALA A 183 -20.90 -2.49 -1.77
N PHE A 184 -21.42 -1.26 -1.62
CA PHE A 184 -21.13 -0.34 -0.51
C PHE A 184 -22.39 0.32 0.09
N LYS A 185 -22.31 0.80 1.34
CA LYS A 185 -23.39 1.53 2.05
C LYS A 185 -23.11 3.02 2.19
N GLU A 186 -24.19 3.79 2.32
CA GLU A 186 -24.16 5.24 2.51
C GLU A 186 -24.13 5.59 4.01
N LYS A 187 -23.35 6.61 4.39
CA LYS A 187 -23.26 7.10 5.76
C LYS A 187 -23.75 8.56 5.84
N PRO A 188 -24.68 8.93 6.75
CA PRO A 188 -25.29 10.26 6.74
C PRO A 188 -24.36 11.44 7.08
N GLN A 189 -23.16 11.20 7.60
CA GLN A 189 -22.28 12.24 8.16
C GLN A 189 -20.93 12.32 7.44
N GLY A 190 -20.60 13.52 6.94
CA GLY A 190 -19.33 13.87 6.29
C GLY A 190 -19.49 14.18 4.79
N GLY A 191 -18.48 14.76 4.15
CA GLY A 191 -18.53 15.10 2.72
C GLY A 191 -18.32 13.89 1.79
N THR A 192 -19.02 13.87 0.65
CA THR A 192 -18.90 12.85 -0.39
C THR A 192 -17.65 13.07 -1.25
N PRO A 193 -16.70 12.13 -1.33
CA PRO A 193 -15.57 12.27 -2.24
C PRO A 193 -16.00 12.14 -3.70
N ASP A 194 -15.25 12.79 -4.59
CA ASP A 194 -15.59 12.95 -6.01
C ASP A 194 -15.90 11.63 -6.73
N ILE A 195 -15.15 10.56 -6.43
CA ILE A 195 -15.35 9.23 -7.02
C ILE A 195 -16.69 8.59 -6.61
N ILE A 196 -17.08 8.75 -5.34
CA ILE A 196 -18.36 8.25 -4.83
C ILE A 196 -19.49 9.05 -5.45
N TRP A 197 -19.35 10.38 -5.47
CA TRP A 197 -20.34 11.26 -6.08
C TRP A 197 -20.58 10.87 -7.54
N TRP A 198 -19.51 10.61 -8.31
CA TRP A 198 -19.61 10.19 -9.70
C TRP A 198 -20.33 8.86 -9.87
N ASN A 199 -19.92 7.82 -9.13
CA ASN A 199 -20.53 6.49 -9.23
C ASN A 199 -22.00 6.50 -8.83
N VAL A 200 -22.36 7.24 -7.78
CA VAL A 200 -23.75 7.42 -7.36
C VAL A 200 -24.55 8.17 -8.43
N PHE A 201 -24.04 9.30 -8.93
CA PHE A 201 -24.75 10.12 -9.92
C PHE A 201 -24.93 9.39 -11.26
N LYS A 202 -23.94 8.60 -11.68
CA LYS A 202 -23.98 7.79 -12.89
C LYS A 202 -25.19 6.84 -12.93
N ASP A 203 -25.56 6.28 -11.78
CA ASP A 203 -26.67 5.34 -11.68
C ASP A 203 -28.05 6.03 -11.59
N ILE A 204 -28.11 7.26 -11.07
CA ILE A 204 -29.37 7.99 -10.80
C ILE A 204 -29.62 9.19 -11.72
N ASN A 205 -28.74 9.44 -12.70
CA ASN A 205 -28.81 10.64 -13.54
C ASN A 205 -30.15 10.78 -14.29
N GLU A 206 -30.67 9.69 -14.86
CA GLU A 206 -31.93 9.65 -15.60
C GLU A 206 -33.11 9.94 -14.67
N GLU A 207 -33.11 9.37 -13.47
CA GLU A 207 -34.11 9.63 -12.42
C GLU A 207 -34.06 11.09 -11.98
N PHE A 208 -32.87 11.65 -11.74
CA PHE A 208 -32.70 13.05 -11.37
C PHE A 208 -33.23 14.00 -12.45
N ILE A 209 -32.85 13.78 -13.71
CA ILE A 209 -33.31 14.59 -14.84
C ILE A 209 -34.82 14.51 -14.99
N HIS A 210 -35.40 13.32 -14.85
CA HIS A 210 -36.84 13.12 -14.90
C HIS A 210 -37.57 13.85 -13.75
N ALA A 211 -37.09 13.70 -12.52
CA ALA A 211 -37.69 14.35 -11.36
C ALA A 211 -37.67 15.89 -11.49
N VAL A 212 -36.57 16.46 -12.00
CA VAL A 212 -36.48 17.91 -12.26
C VAL A 212 -37.50 18.33 -13.33
N LYS A 213 -37.65 17.58 -14.43
CA LYS A 213 -38.64 17.87 -15.48
C LYS A 213 -40.06 17.85 -14.92
N VAL A 214 -40.42 16.84 -14.12
CA VAL A 214 -41.73 16.73 -13.45
C VAL A 214 -42.03 17.97 -12.60
N VAL A 215 -41.04 18.45 -11.85
CA VAL A 215 -41.21 19.63 -11.00
C VAL A 215 -41.31 20.92 -11.83
N ILE A 216 -40.56 21.05 -12.91
CA ILE A 216 -40.66 22.20 -13.83
C ILE A 216 -42.04 22.27 -14.49
N ASP A 217 -42.62 21.13 -14.85
CA ASP A 217 -43.94 21.04 -15.48
C ASP A 217 -45.08 21.37 -14.49
N ARG A 218 -44.88 21.07 -13.19
CA ARG A 218 -45.86 21.31 -12.12
C ARG A 218 -45.19 21.88 -10.86
N PRO A 219 -44.74 23.14 -10.90
CA PRO A 219 -44.00 23.71 -9.78
C PRO A 219 -44.90 24.05 -8.59
N HIS A 220 -44.33 24.08 -7.39
CA HIS A 220 -45.05 24.52 -6.22
C HIS A 220 -45.18 26.04 -6.28
N HIS A 221 -46.39 26.52 -6.07
CA HIS A 221 -46.70 27.94 -6.15
C HIS A 221 -47.13 28.46 -4.79
N ARG A 222 -46.70 29.68 -4.46
CA ARG A 222 -47.22 30.41 -3.31
C ARG A 222 -48.02 31.60 -3.80
N MET A 223 -49.24 31.76 -3.27
CA MET A 223 -50.03 32.95 -3.53
C MET A 223 -49.36 34.15 -2.85
N LYS A 224 -49.05 35.18 -3.63
CA LYS A 224 -48.64 36.48 -3.13
C LYS A 224 -49.60 37.53 -3.67
N HIS A 225 -49.88 38.54 -2.85
CA HIS A 225 -50.61 39.71 -3.31
C HIS A 225 -49.61 40.68 -3.94
N ARG A 226 -49.92 41.16 -5.14
CA ARG A 226 -49.17 42.26 -5.77
C ARG A 226 -50.02 43.51 -5.70
N GLU A 227 -49.40 44.58 -5.24
CA GLU A 227 -50.00 45.91 -5.28
C GLU A 227 -50.15 46.34 -6.74
N THR A 228 -51.37 46.68 -7.11
CA THR A 228 -51.74 47.17 -8.44
C THR A 228 -52.65 48.38 -8.27
N TYR A 229 -52.59 49.29 -9.24
CA TYR A 229 -53.36 50.52 -9.22
C TYR A 229 -54.40 50.43 -10.32
N CYS A 230 -55.66 50.29 -9.93
CA CYS A 230 -56.78 50.06 -10.82
C CYS A 230 -57.78 51.22 -10.73
N ARG A 231 -58.41 51.56 -11.85
CA ARG A 231 -59.54 52.50 -11.84
C ARG A 231 -60.75 51.87 -11.12
N ALA A 232 -61.64 52.72 -10.64
CA ALA A 232 -62.83 52.33 -9.87
C ALA A 232 -63.68 51.23 -10.55
N ASP A 233 -63.81 51.28 -11.88
CA ASP A 233 -64.58 50.32 -12.70
C ASP A 233 -63.96 48.91 -12.76
N LYS A 234 -62.68 48.76 -12.42
CA LYS A 234 -61.94 47.48 -12.47
C LYS A 234 -61.74 46.83 -11.10
N LEU A 235 -62.25 47.43 -10.02
CA LEU A 235 -62.15 46.89 -8.66
C LEU A 235 -63.13 45.73 -8.47
N LYS A 236 -62.63 44.53 -8.16
CA LYS A 236 -63.46 43.33 -7.96
C LYS A 236 -63.94 43.14 -6.52
N HIS A 237 -63.17 43.63 -5.54
CA HIS A 237 -63.50 43.57 -4.12
C HIS A 237 -63.21 44.92 -3.47
N LEU A 238 -64.16 45.41 -2.68
CA LEU A 238 -64.07 46.68 -1.95
C LEU A 238 -63.81 46.38 -0.48
N THR A 239 -62.65 46.80 0.03
CA THR A 239 -62.39 46.82 1.47
C THR A 239 -62.98 48.11 2.06
N PRO A 240 -63.28 48.18 3.37
CA PRO A 240 -63.86 49.38 3.99
C PRO A 240 -63.03 50.66 3.77
N LYS A 241 -61.70 50.51 3.69
CA LYS A 241 -60.79 51.62 3.35
C LYS A 241 -60.96 52.09 1.90
N LEU A 242 -61.05 51.16 0.95
CA LEU A 242 -61.27 51.48 -0.46
C LEU A 242 -62.64 52.09 -0.71
N GLU A 243 -63.66 51.66 0.03
CA GLU A 243 -65.00 52.23 -0.05
C GLU A 243 -65.03 53.70 0.39
N THR A 244 -64.31 54.01 1.47
CA THR A 244 -64.18 55.40 1.96
C THR A 244 -63.41 56.26 0.95
N GLU A 245 -62.27 55.78 0.45
CA GLU A 245 -61.47 56.52 -0.53
C GLU A 245 -62.22 56.74 -1.86
N LEU A 246 -63.00 55.74 -2.29
CA LEU A 246 -63.84 55.85 -3.48
C LEU A 246 -65.03 56.78 -3.26
N ALA A 247 -65.53 56.91 -2.02
CA ALA A 247 -66.56 57.86 -1.65
C ALA A 247 -66.06 59.32 -1.61
N GLU A 248 -64.82 59.52 -1.15
CA GLU A 248 -64.17 60.83 -1.09
C GLU A 248 -63.82 61.38 -2.48
N HIS A 249 -63.39 60.51 -3.40
CA HIS A 249 -62.87 60.92 -4.72
C HIS A 249 -63.78 60.51 -5.90
N ARG A 250 -65.11 60.44 -5.68
CA ARG A 250 -66.11 60.02 -6.69
C ARG A 250 -66.08 60.82 -8.00
N THR A 251 -65.64 62.06 -7.97
CA THR A 251 -65.60 62.97 -9.13
C THR A 251 -64.31 62.83 -9.96
N GLU A 252 -63.27 62.18 -9.43
CA GLU A 252 -61.96 62.03 -10.06
C GLU A 252 -61.89 60.76 -10.93
N HIS A 253 -62.39 60.84 -12.17
CA HIS A 253 -62.57 59.68 -13.06
C HIS A 253 -61.28 58.98 -13.51
N GLN A 254 -60.12 59.63 -13.36
CA GLN A 254 -58.80 59.08 -13.74
C GLN A 254 -58.00 58.54 -12.55
N ARG A 255 -58.50 58.68 -11.32
CA ARG A 255 -57.78 58.23 -10.13
C ARG A 255 -57.65 56.70 -10.11
N LEU A 256 -56.45 56.25 -9.77
CA LEU A 256 -56.16 54.83 -9.58
C LEU A 256 -56.14 54.50 -8.09
N TYR A 257 -56.88 53.47 -7.72
CA TYR A 257 -57.01 52.97 -6.36
C TYR A 257 -56.08 51.78 -6.17
N ARG A 258 -55.38 51.75 -5.02
CA ARG A 258 -54.46 50.68 -4.67
C ARG A 258 -55.23 49.42 -4.30
N THR A 259 -55.08 48.35 -5.07
CA THR A 259 -55.67 47.05 -4.77
C THR A 259 -54.62 45.94 -4.83
N GLU A 260 -54.85 44.88 -4.08
CA GLU A 260 -53.97 43.74 -3.96
C GLU A 260 -54.52 42.56 -4.74
N VAL A 261 -53.98 42.32 -5.94
CA VAL A 261 -54.40 41.18 -6.77
C VAL A 261 -53.57 39.96 -6.39
N PRO A 262 -54.22 38.83 -6.04
CA PRO A 262 -53.49 37.59 -5.82
C PRO A 262 -52.87 37.13 -7.14
N HIS A 263 -51.56 36.84 -7.11
CA HIS A 263 -50.86 36.20 -8.23
C HIS A 263 -50.09 34.99 -7.71
N MET A 264 -49.99 33.97 -8.56
CA MET A 264 -49.18 32.79 -8.26
C MET A 264 -47.71 33.15 -8.44
N ASN A 265 -46.94 33.04 -7.37
CA ASN A 265 -45.52 33.28 -7.37
C ASN A 265 -44.76 31.94 -7.33
N ASN A 266 -43.85 31.76 -8.28
CA ASN A 266 -42.97 30.60 -8.38
C ASN A 266 -41.76 30.69 -7.43
N ASP A 267 -41.49 31.86 -6.86
CA ASP A 267 -40.37 32.06 -5.96
C ASP A 267 -40.71 31.54 -4.54
N THR A 268 -40.77 30.21 -4.42
CA THR A 268 -40.95 29.46 -3.17
C THR A 268 -39.61 28.97 -2.64
N TYR A 269 -39.58 28.57 -1.37
CA TYR A 269 -38.39 28.02 -0.75
C TYR A 269 -37.92 26.74 -1.46
N GLU A 270 -38.86 25.87 -1.82
CA GLU A 270 -38.64 24.60 -2.51
C GLU A 270 -38.08 24.80 -3.91
N ASN A 271 -38.60 25.79 -4.65
CA ASN A 271 -38.11 26.11 -5.99
C ASN A 271 -36.71 26.73 -5.96
N ARG A 272 -36.41 27.53 -4.92
CA ARG A 272 -35.05 28.04 -4.69
C ARG A 272 -34.08 26.90 -4.39
N PHE A 273 -34.48 25.94 -3.56
CA PHE A 273 -33.69 24.73 -3.31
C PHE A 273 -33.47 23.94 -4.60
N LEU A 274 -34.51 23.70 -5.39
CA LEU A 274 -34.41 23.02 -6.69
C LEU A 274 -33.39 23.70 -7.61
N LYS A 275 -33.50 25.02 -7.77
CA LYS A 275 -32.58 25.81 -8.59
C LYS A 275 -31.13 25.64 -8.12
N TYR A 276 -30.92 25.66 -6.81
CA TYR A 276 -29.61 25.44 -6.21
C TYR A 276 -29.10 24.03 -6.46
N ALA A 277 -29.89 23.00 -6.18
CA ALA A 277 -29.52 21.60 -6.35
C ALA A 277 -29.14 21.28 -7.80
N VAL A 278 -29.97 21.70 -8.77
CA VAL A 278 -29.70 21.49 -10.21
C VAL A 278 -28.42 22.19 -10.63
N LYS A 279 -28.19 23.43 -10.18
CA LYS A 279 -26.96 24.18 -10.50
C LYS A 279 -25.72 23.50 -9.91
N SER A 280 -25.77 23.11 -8.64
CA SER A 280 -24.65 22.48 -7.93
C SER A 280 -24.30 21.11 -8.51
N VAL A 281 -25.31 20.26 -8.78
CA VAL A 281 -25.11 18.96 -9.43
C VAL A 281 -24.53 19.12 -10.83
N THR A 282 -25.04 20.06 -11.63
CA THR A 282 -24.54 20.31 -12.98
C THR A 282 -23.09 20.80 -12.96
N GLN A 283 -22.77 21.76 -12.09
CA GLN A 283 -21.40 22.27 -11.98
C GLN A 283 -20.44 21.15 -11.58
N LYS A 284 -20.79 20.36 -10.57
CA LYS A 284 -19.97 19.22 -10.12
C LYS A 284 -19.80 18.19 -11.24
N PHE A 285 -20.87 17.84 -11.95
CA PHE A 285 -20.80 16.91 -13.09
C PHE A 285 -19.84 17.39 -14.18
N VAL A 286 -19.91 18.67 -14.56
CA VAL A 286 -19.04 19.26 -15.59
C VAL A 286 -17.57 19.24 -15.15
N GLU A 287 -17.29 19.64 -13.90
CA GLU A 287 -15.95 19.59 -13.32
C GLU A 287 -15.39 18.16 -13.32
N LEU A 288 -16.20 17.17 -12.94
CA LEU A 288 -15.80 15.77 -12.92
C LEU A 288 -15.59 15.19 -14.31
N LYS A 289 -16.53 15.45 -15.24
CA LYS A 289 -16.42 15.06 -16.64
C LYS A 289 -15.10 15.56 -17.25
N HIS A 290 -14.79 16.84 -17.09
CA HIS A 290 -13.61 17.45 -17.72
C HIS A 290 -12.34 16.73 -17.30
N ARG A 291 -12.16 16.58 -15.98
CA ARG A 291 -11.00 15.86 -15.43
C ARG A 291 -11.02 14.36 -15.82
N ILE A 292 -12.18 13.69 -15.98
CA ILE A 292 -12.22 12.30 -16.48
C ILE A 292 -11.72 12.23 -17.93
N LEU A 293 -12.22 13.09 -18.81
CA LEU A 293 -11.87 13.08 -20.24
C LEU A 293 -10.41 13.51 -20.49
N GLU A 294 -9.87 14.41 -19.68
CA GLU A 294 -8.45 14.79 -19.75
C GLU A 294 -7.52 13.64 -19.35
N ASN A 295 -7.90 12.85 -18.35
CA ASN A 295 -7.02 11.84 -17.76
C ASN A 295 -7.23 10.42 -18.32
N TYR A 296 -8.37 10.12 -18.95
CA TYR A 296 -8.67 8.81 -19.56
C TYR A 296 -9.05 8.85 -21.06
N PRO A 297 -8.36 9.61 -21.92
CA PRO A 297 -8.76 9.75 -23.32
C PRO A 297 -8.58 8.44 -24.13
N MET A 298 -7.65 7.57 -23.73
CA MET A 298 -7.34 6.33 -24.46
C MET A 298 -8.13 5.11 -23.98
N ASP A 299 -8.53 5.08 -22.70
CA ASP A 299 -9.23 3.94 -22.10
C ASP A 299 -10.76 4.05 -22.19
N SER A 300 -11.27 5.27 -22.39
CA SER A 300 -12.70 5.55 -22.48
C SER A 300 -13.27 5.12 -23.84
N ASN A 301 -14.37 4.37 -23.80
CA ASN A 301 -15.14 4.05 -24.99
C ASN A 301 -15.78 5.32 -25.60
N VAL A 302 -15.72 5.49 -26.92
CA VAL A 302 -16.34 6.61 -27.64
C VAL A 302 -17.82 6.75 -27.29
N LYS A 303 -18.57 5.63 -27.26
CA LYS A 303 -20.00 5.63 -26.91
C LYS A 303 -20.26 6.11 -25.48
N PHE A 304 -19.32 5.88 -24.58
CA PHE A 304 -19.40 6.38 -23.20
C PHE A 304 -19.14 7.89 -23.14
N CYS A 305 -18.14 8.37 -23.87
CA CYS A 305 -17.87 9.82 -24.00
C CYS A 305 -19.09 10.57 -24.59
N ASP A 306 -19.74 9.99 -25.59
CA ASP A 306 -20.96 10.54 -26.19
C ASP A 306 -22.11 10.59 -25.18
N LYS A 307 -22.32 9.51 -24.41
CA LYS A 307 -23.37 9.44 -23.38
C LYS A 307 -23.15 10.50 -22.29
N ILE A 308 -21.92 10.66 -21.80
CA ILE A 308 -21.59 11.69 -20.81
C ILE A 308 -21.85 13.09 -21.39
N THR A 309 -21.54 13.31 -22.66
CA THR A 309 -21.76 14.60 -23.32
C THR A 309 -23.24 14.91 -23.47
N GLN A 310 -24.06 13.91 -23.83
CA GLN A 310 -25.51 14.06 -23.86
C GLN A 310 -26.09 14.43 -22.49
N VAL A 311 -25.64 13.79 -21.40
CA VAL A 311 -26.08 14.11 -20.03
C VAL A 311 -25.70 15.54 -19.65
N GLU A 312 -24.50 16.00 -20.00
CA GLU A 312 -24.08 17.39 -19.78
C GLU A 312 -25.02 18.38 -20.48
N GLU A 313 -25.34 18.13 -21.74
CA GLU A 313 -26.25 18.98 -22.52
C GLU A 313 -27.64 19.04 -21.88
N GLU A 314 -28.19 17.91 -21.43
CA GLU A 314 -29.48 17.88 -20.76
C GLU A 314 -29.45 18.66 -19.44
N LEU A 315 -28.42 18.49 -18.61
CA LEU A 315 -28.25 19.24 -17.37
C LEU A 315 -28.12 20.75 -17.63
N LYS A 316 -27.33 21.15 -18.64
CA LYS A 316 -27.23 22.56 -19.04
C LYS A 316 -28.58 23.12 -19.51
N ARG A 317 -29.38 22.35 -20.26
CA ARG A 317 -30.73 22.76 -20.67
C ARG A 317 -31.63 23.00 -19.46
N LEU A 318 -31.56 22.14 -18.44
CA LEU A 318 -32.33 22.31 -17.20
C LEU A 318 -31.89 23.56 -16.42
N VAL A 319 -30.59 23.79 -16.25
CA VAL A 319 -30.06 24.98 -15.55
C VAL A 319 -30.53 26.29 -16.21
N HIS A 320 -30.57 26.33 -17.54
CA HIS A 320 -30.94 27.52 -18.31
C HIS A 320 -32.45 27.61 -18.60
N HIS A 321 -33.27 26.72 -18.04
CA HIS A 321 -34.70 26.69 -18.29
C HIS A 321 -35.38 28.01 -17.85
N PRO A 322 -36.31 28.59 -18.65
CA PRO A 322 -36.94 29.88 -18.34
C PRO A 322 -37.61 29.95 -16.96
N PHE A 323 -38.12 28.83 -16.45
CA PHE A 323 -38.70 28.71 -15.10
C PHE A 323 -37.79 29.30 -14.01
N PHE A 324 -36.50 28.96 -14.02
CA PHE A 324 -35.56 29.38 -12.99
C PHE A 324 -35.20 30.88 -13.04
N ARG A 325 -35.58 31.61 -14.09
CA ARG A 325 -35.47 33.08 -14.14
C ARG A 325 -36.45 33.75 -13.17
N THR A 326 -37.56 33.08 -12.85
CA THR A 326 -38.60 33.59 -11.92
C THR A 326 -38.35 33.22 -10.46
N VAL A 327 -37.27 32.49 -10.17
CA VAL A 327 -36.94 31.95 -8.84
C VAL A 327 -35.68 32.62 -8.30
N GLY A 328 -35.73 33.05 -7.03
CA GLY A 328 -34.64 33.73 -6.34
C GLY A 328 -33.48 32.83 -5.90
N HIS A 329 -32.61 33.37 -5.04
CA HIS A 329 -31.45 32.64 -4.50
C HIS A 329 -31.82 31.81 -3.27
N PHE A 330 -31.24 30.61 -3.18
CA PHE A 330 -31.33 29.76 -2.00
C PHE A 330 -30.40 30.28 -0.90
N LYS A 331 -30.90 30.35 0.35
CA LYS A 331 -30.15 30.90 1.50
C LYS A 331 -29.77 29.84 2.54
N GLY A 332 -30.07 28.56 2.31
CA GLY A 332 -29.80 27.46 3.25
C GLY A 332 -31.08 26.84 3.82
N LEU A 333 -30.92 25.70 4.50
CA LEU A 333 -31.99 24.99 5.21
C LEU A 333 -32.16 25.56 6.62
N GLU A 334 -33.00 26.58 6.76
CA GLU A 334 -33.37 27.15 8.07
C GLU A 334 -34.59 26.44 8.70
N GLN A 335 -35.46 25.84 7.88
CA GLN A 335 -36.70 25.15 8.31
C GLN A 335 -36.97 23.90 7.47
N GLU A 336 -37.62 22.90 8.08
CA GLU A 336 -38.06 21.69 7.38
C GLU A 336 -39.29 21.99 6.49
N SER A 337 -39.17 21.77 5.17
CA SER A 337 -40.30 21.92 4.24
C SER A 337 -41.06 20.59 4.09
N LEU A 338 -42.37 20.62 4.36
CA LEU A 338 -43.28 19.49 4.12
C LEU A 338 -43.36 19.12 2.63
N THR A 339 -43.31 20.12 1.74
CA THR A 339 -43.31 19.91 0.28
C THR A 339 -42.03 19.22 -0.19
N LEU A 340 -40.87 19.46 0.44
CA LEU A 340 -39.65 18.67 0.16
C LEU A 340 -39.73 17.23 0.70
N LYS A 341 -40.54 16.97 1.74
CA LYS A 341 -40.71 15.63 2.31
C LYS A 341 -41.78 14.80 1.56
N GLN A 342 -42.84 15.44 1.08
CA GLN A 342 -44.05 14.75 0.56
C GLN A 342 -44.47 15.15 -0.87
N GLY A 343 -43.89 16.21 -1.44
CA GLY A 343 -44.24 16.68 -2.78
C GLY A 343 -43.73 15.77 -3.89
N THR A 344 -44.59 15.48 -4.88
CA THR A 344 -44.22 14.69 -6.07
C THR A 344 -43.07 15.36 -6.82
N GLY A 345 -42.03 14.60 -7.16
CA GLY A 345 -40.78 15.12 -7.75
C GLY A 345 -39.85 15.80 -6.73
N TYR A 346 -40.35 16.70 -5.88
CA TYR A 346 -39.52 17.36 -4.85
C TYR A 346 -38.90 16.38 -3.85
N THR A 347 -39.66 15.39 -3.38
CA THR A 347 -39.13 14.36 -2.48
C THR A 347 -38.03 13.54 -3.14
N GLN A 348 -38.17 13.20 -4.43
CA GLN A 348 -37.15 12.46 -5.17
C GLN A 348 -35.86 13.29 -5.28
N ILE A 349 -35.98 14.57 -5.66
CA ILE A 349 -34.83 15.47 -5.78
C ILE A 349 -34.16 15.69 -4.43
N TYR A 350 -34.93 15.85 -3.35
CA TYR A 350 -34.39 16.01 -2.01
C TYR A 350 -33.65 14.74 -1.55
N ARG A 351 -34.19 13.55 -1.82
CA ARG A 351 -33.51 12.27 -1.55
C ARG A 351 -32.21 12.11 -2.35
N ILE A 352 -32.26 12.39 -3.65
CA ILE A 352 -31.09 12.35 -4.53
C ILE A 352 -30.03 13.36 -4.07
N TRP A 353 -30.45 14.56 -3.68
CA TRP A 353 -29.54 15.57 -3.14
C TRP A 353 -28.85 15.09 -1.86
N LEU A 354 -29.61 14.56 -0.89
CA LEU A 354 -29.05 14.01 0.34
C LEU A 354 -28.04 12.90 0.01
N LEU A 355 -28.43 11.96 -0.83
CA LEU A 355 -27.60 10.86 -1.32
C LEU A 355 -26.27 11.35 -1.91
N LEU A 356 -26.29 12.39 -2.75
CA LEU A 356 -25.09 12.99 -3.34
C LEU A 356 -24.26 13.81 -2.36
N THR A 357 -24.77 14.09 -1.15
CA THR A 357 -24.07 14.84 -0.10
C THR A 357 -23.65 13.98 1.10
N CYS A 358 -24.03 12.70 1.13
CA CYS A 358 -23.68 11.75 2.19
C CYS A 358 -22.24 11.22 2.06
N SER A 359 -21.63 10.84 3.19
CA SER A 359 -20.40 10.05 3.19
C SER A 359 -20.65 8.59 2.80
N TYR A 360 -19.57 7.84 2.65
CA TYR A 360 -19.59 6.43 2.26
C TYR A 360 -19.06 5.54 3.39
N ASP A 361 -19.52 4.28 3.41
CA ASP A 361 -18.93 3.20 4.18
C ASP A 361 -18.82 1.94 3.31
N LEU A 362 -17.68 1.27 3.35
CA LEU A 362 -17.43 0.04 2.58
C LEU A 362 -17.93 -1.17 3.38
N GLU A 363 -19.26 -1.26 3.52
CA GLU A 363 -19.98 -2.46 3.96
C GLU A 363 -20.89 -2.98 2.84
N GLU A 364 -21.38 -4.22 2.93
CA GLU A 364 -22.40 -4.73 2.00
C GLU A 364 -23.60 -3.77 1.90
N GLY A 365 -23.73 -3.09 0.76
CA GLY A 365 -24.84 -2.18 0.47
C GLY A 365 -25.28 -2.25 -0.99
N ILE A 366 -26.18 -1.34 -1.39
CA ILE A 366 -26.91 -1.45 -2.66
C ILE A 366 -26.14 -0.83 -3.84
N ARG A 367 -25.13 0.00 -3.53
CA ARG A 367 -24.40 0.78 -4.53
C ARG A 367 -23.08 0.12 -4.91
N SER A 368 -22.59 0.38 -6.11
CA SER A 368 -21.40 -0.28 -6.66
C SER A 368 -20.18 0.64 -6.69
N LEU A 369 -19.02 0.13 -6.24
CA LEU A 369 -17.71 0.76 -6.40
C LEU A 369 -16.72 -0.18 -7.06
N GLU A 370 -15.93 0.39 -7.93
CA GLU A 370 -14.80 -0.28 -8.55
C GLU A 370 -13.64 -0.29 -7.54
N LEU A 371 -13.08 -1.46 -7.25
CA LEU A 371 -11.90 -1.60 -6.41
C LEU A 371 -10.64 -1.67 -7.27
N LYS A 372 -9.49 -1.36 -6.68
CA LYS A 372 -8.20 -1.65 -7.31
C LYS A 372 -8.09 -3.15 -7.58
N ASP A 373 -7.28 -3.52 -8.58
CA ASP A 373 -7.04 -4.93 -8.86
C ASP A 373 -6.49 -5.66 -7.63
N ILE A 374 -6.82 -6.95 -7.52
CA ILE A 374 -6.50 -7.73 -6.32
C ILE A 374 -4.98 -7.83 -6.07
N ALA A 375 -4.16 -7.77 -7.11
CA ALA A 375 -2.71 -7.79 -6.96
C ALA A 375 -2.21 -6.52 -6.24
N THR A 376 -2.71 -5.36 -6.64
CA THR A 376 -2.42 -4.07 -6.00
C THR A 376 -2.97 -4.02 -4.57
N LEU A 377 -4.20 -4.50 -4.33
CA LEU A 377 -4.76 -4.57 -2.98
C LEU A 377 -3.93 -5.49 -2.08
N TYR A 378 -3.50 -6.64 -2.58
CA TYR A 378 -2.65 -7.57 -1.84
C TYR A 378 -1.27 -6.98 -1.51
N GLU A 379 -0.67 -6.22 -2.43
CA GLU A 379 0.60 -5.51 -2.20
C GLU A 379 0.48 -4.48 -1.07
N ILE A 380 -0.55 -3.63 -1.12
CA ILE A 380 -0.83 -2.63 -0.07
C ILE A 380 -1.11 -3.32 1.26
N TRP A 381 -1.90 -4.39 1.24
CA TRP A 381 -2.19 -5.17 2.44
C TRP A 381 -0.93 -5.78 3.05
N CYS A 382 -0.03 -6.36 2.25
CA CYS A 382 1.26 -6.88 2.73
C CYS A 382 2.09 -5.79 3.42
N PHE A 383 2.10 -4.57 2.88
CA PHE A 383 2.78 -3.42 3.52
C PHE A 383 2.18 -3.10 4.89
N ILE A 384 0.85 -3.05 4.99
CA ILE A 384 0.14 -2.82 6.26
C ILE A 384 0.43 -3.94 7.26
N GLN A 385 0.47 -5.20 6.81
CA GLN A 385 0.78 -6.34 7.66
C GLN A 385 2.22 -6.31 8.18
N VAL A 386 3.22 -6.03 7.34
CA VAL A 386 4.62 -5.89 7.79
C VAL A 386 4.72 -4.77 8.83
N LYS A 387 4.09 -3.62 8.59
CA LYS A 387 4.01 -2.53 9.56
C LYS A 387 3.38 -2.99 10.89
N ASN A 388 2.24 -3.66 10.84
CA ASN A 388 1.53 -4.14 12.02
C ASN A 388 2.35 -5.17 12.81
N LEU A 389 3.05 -6.07 12.11
CA LEU A 389 3.95 -7.05 12.74
C LEU A 389 5.12 -6.36 13.43
N VAL A 390 5.80 -5.43 12.77
CA VAL A 390 6.90 -4.63 13.36
C VAL A 390 6.41 -3.88 14.59
N LYS A 391 5.27 -3.19 14.50
CA LYS A 391 4.62 -2.51 15.64
C LYS A 391 4.32 -3.47 16.80
N SER A 392 3.87 -4.69 16.50
CA SER A 392 3.54 -5.70 17.50
C SER A 392 4.76 -6.28 18.21
N ILE A 393 5.90 -6.36 17.51
CA ILE A 393 7.17 -6.88 18.04
C ILE A 393 7.89 -5.83 18.87
N LEU A 394 7.79 -4.56 18.49
CA LEU A 394 8.38 -3.41 19.18
C LEU A 394 7.53 -2.89 20.35
N LYS A 395 6.59 -3.67 20.91
CA LYS A 395 5.63 -3.27 21.98
C LYS A 395 6.32 -2.73 23.24
N GLU A 396 6.79 -1.49 23.18
CA GLU A 396 7.43 -0.74 24.24
C GLU A 396 6.47 0.35 24.75
N LYS A 397 6.52 0.64 26.05
CA LYS A 397 5.63 1.63 26.70
C LYS A 397 5.77 3.06 26.14
N ASN A 398 6.90 3.38 25.50
CA ASN A 398 7.23 4.70 24.97
C ASN A 398 7.43 4.70 23.43
N LEU A 399 6.83 3.74 22.72
CA LEU A 399 6.90 3.67 21.26
C LEU A 399 6.07 4.79 20.62
N GLN A 400 6.71 5.63 19.81
CA GLN A 400 6.08 6.59 18.93
C GLN A 400 6.07 6.04 17.51
N VAL A 401 4.91 6.10 16.86
CA VAL A 401 4.75 5.71 15.46
C VAL A 401 4.43 6.96 14.67
N ASN A 402 5.39 7.42 13.86
CA ASN A 402 5.18 8.53 12.95
C ASN A 402 4.81 7.97 11.57
N ASN A 403 3.51 7.94 11.27
CA ASN A 403 3.04 7.60 9.94
C ASN A 403 3.10 8.85 9.05
N GLN A 404 4.13 8.93 8.19
CA GLN A 404 4.30 10.02 7.24
C GLN A 404 3.59 9.73 5.91
N SER A 405 2.96 8.56 5.78
CA SER A 405 2.23 8.17 4.58
C SER A 405 1.04 9.08 4.36
N ARG A 406 1.11 9.91 3.31
CA ARG A 406 0.02 10.79 2.90
C ARG A 406 -0.61 10.24 1.64
N ILE A 407 -1.86 9.83 1.74
CA ILE A 407 -2.64 9.45 0.57
C ILE A 407 -2.81 10.69 -0.31
N GLU A 408 -2.39 10.60 -1.57
CA GLU A 408 -2.55 11.69 -2.53
C GLU A 408 -3.70 11.36 -3.48
N LEU A 409 -4.54 12.36 -3.74
CA LEU A 409 -5.50 12.28 -4.83
C LEU A 409 -4.67 12.29 -6.12
N ASN A 410 -4.68 11.18 -6.84
CA ASN A 410 -4.00 11.12 -8.12
C ASN A 410 -4.75 11.99 -9.14
N LYS A 411 -4.15 12.16 -10.33
CA LYS A 411 -4.77 12.91 -11.44
C LYS A 411 -6.14 12.34 -11.87
N HIS A 412 -6.46 11.13 -11.45
CA HIS A 412 -7.64 10.36 -11.84
C HIS A 412 -8.74 10.33 -10.77
N PHE A 413 -8.68 11.21 -9.76
CA PHE A 413 -9.61 11.25 -8.61
C PHE A 413 -9.67 10.01 -7.74
N THR A 414 -8.75 9.08 -7.92
CA THR A 414 -8.60 7.93 -7.03
C THR A 414 -7.45 8.21 -6.08
N TYR A 415 -7.56 7.63 -4.90
CA TYR A 415 -6.53 7.78 -3.89
C TYR A 415 -5.43 6.77 -4.17
N ALA A 416 -4.19 7.21 -4.02
CA ALA A 416 -3.01 6.36 -4.16
C ALA A 416 -1.99 6.72 -3.07
N LEU A 417 -1.25 5.73 -2.61
CA LEU A 417 -0.06 5.97 -1.82
C LEU A 417 1.05 6.47 -2.76
N PRO A 418 1.56 7.70 -2.57
CA PRO A 418 2.65 8.22 -3.38
C PRO A 418 3.90 7.37 -3.13
N GLN A 419 4.43 6.80 -4.20
CA GLN A 419 5.64 5.97 -4.17
C GLN A 419 6.84 6.79 -3.69
N GLY A 420 7.68 6.25 -2.79
CA GLY A 420 8.91 6.92 -2.30
C GLY A 420 8.87 7.41 -0.86
N GLN A 421 9.69 8.43 -0.55
CA GLN A 421 9.85 9.04 0.79
C GLN A 421 8.55 9.57 1.43
N LYS A 422 7.48 9.70 0.64
CA LYS A 422 6.15 10.13 1.11
C LYS A 422 5.28 9.00 1.68
N SER A 423 5.69 7.74 1.57
CA SER A 423 5.02 6.57 2.17
C SER A 423 5.95 5.83 3.12
N LYS A 424 6.38 6.54 4.18
CA LYS A 424 7.36 6.10 5.18
C LYS A 424 6.71 6.04 6.56
N ILE A 425 6.98 4.97 7.30
CA ILE A 425 6.52 4.78 8.66
C ILE A 425 7.74 4.58 9.56
N ILE A 426 7.89 5.48 10.53
CA ILE A 426 9.03 5.49 11.44
C ILE A 426 8.57 5.06 12.83
N PHE A 427 9.26 4.07 13.39
CA PHE A 427 9.10 3.62 14.75
C PHE A 427 10.24 4.18 15.58
N SER A 428 9.93 5.03 16.55
CA SER A 428 10.93 5.62 17.45
C SER A 428 10.56 5.43 18.92
N ARG A 429 11.57 5.50 19.79
CA ARG A 429 11.41 5.44 21.23
C ARG A 429 11.84 6.74 21.87
N MET A 430 11.00 7.26 22.76
CA MET A 430 11.36 8.40 23.59
C MET A 430 12.20 7.94 24.78
N THR A 431 13.40 8.50 24.89
CA THR A 431 14.30 8.29 26.04
C THR A 431 13.83 9.09 27.25
N LEU A 432 14.35 8.77 28.44
CA LEU A 432 14.05 9.49 29.69
C LEU A 432 14.49 10.96 29.62
N ASP A 433 15.48 11.27 28.78
CA ASP A 433 16.05 12.61 28.59
C ASP A 433 15.28 13.43 27.53
N GLY A 434 14.23 12.86 26.91
CA GLY A 434 13.37 13.53 25.93
C GLY A 434 13.79 13.35 24.46
N ASP A 435 14.93 12.71 24.19
CA ASP A 435 15.40 12.44 22.83
C ASP A 435 14.67 11.24 22.19
N SER A 436 14.37 11.36 20.90
CA SER A 436 13.73 10.32 20.08
C SER A 436 14.78 9.48 19.37
N VAL A 437 14.81 8.18 19.66
CA VAL A 437 15.71 7.22 19.00
C VAL A 437 14.93 6.37 18.01
N GLU A 438 15.31 6.41 16.74
CA GLU A 438 14.71 5.59 15.69
C GLU A 438 15.08 4.11 15.89
N LEU A 439 14.09 3.22 15.83
CA LEU A 439 14.23 1.77 15.99
C LEU A 439 14.06 1.03 14.66
N ALA A 440 13.05 1.42 13.88
CA ALA A 440 12.75 0.80 12.61
C ALA A 440 12.04 1.77 11.66
N GLU A 441 12.20 1.53 10.37
CA GLU A 441 11.57 2.27 9.31
C GLU A 441 10.99 1.29 8.28
N VAL A 442 9.74 1.50 7.88
CA VAL A 442 9.08 0.73 6.82
C VAL A 442 8.67 1.68 5.71
N ILE A 443 9.13 1.42 4.49
CA ILE A 443 8.92 2.25 3.30
C ILE A 443 8.14 1.47 2.26
N TYR A 444 7.10 2.08 1.69
CA TYR A 444 6.33 1.53 0.58
C TYR A 444 6.80 2.07 -0.78
N ASN A 445 7.11 1.16 -1.69
CA ASN A 445 7.45 1.39 -3.10
C ASN A 445 8.45 2.55 -3.30
N PRO A 446 9.69 2.46 -2.77
CA PRO A 446 10.71 3.49 -2.95
C PRO A 446 11.01 3.76 -4.43
N LYS A 447 11.10 5.05 -4.80
CA LYS A 447 11.46 5.52 -6.15
C LYS A 447 12.83 6.15 -6.19
N GLU A 448 13.51 6.13 -7.33
CA GLU A 448 14.65 7.02 -7.54
C GLU A 448 14.20 8.48 -7.62
N SER A 449 14.89 9.35 -6.89
CA SER A 449 14.70 10.79 -7.00
C SER A 449 15.35 11.24 -8.30
N LYS A 450 14.55 11.70 -9.27
CA LYS A 450 15.06 12.36 -10.48
C LYS A 450 15.43 13.82 -10.18
N THR A 451 16.26 14.06 -9.18
CA THR A 451 16.94 15.34 -9.02
C THR A 451 18.20 15.32 -9.89
N ASP A 452 18.46 16.43 -10.60
CA ASP A 452 19.30 16.55 -11.82
C ASP A 452 20.76 16.05 -11.77
N ASN A 453 21.23 15.42 -10.69
CA ASN A 453 22.45 14.63 -10.69
C ASN A 453 22.36 13.52 -9.62
N ASN A 454 22.64 12.28 -10.05
CA ASN A 454 22.93 11.06 -9.29
C ASN A 454 21.77 10.04 -9.18
N ASN A 455 22.11 8.77 -9.43
CA ASN A 455 21.25 7.59 -9.39
C ASN A 455 20.80 7.19 -7.96
N GLU A 456 20.45 8.18 -7.13
CA GLU A 456 20.08 8.01 -5.72
C GLU A 456 18.62 7.51 -5.61
N THR A 457 18.44 6.42 -4.86
CA THR A 457 17.13 5.85 -4.56
C THR A 457 16.42 6.65 -3.45
N SER A 458 15.13 6.39 -3.19
CA SER A 458 14.38 7.02 -2.08
C SER A 458 14.93 6.66 -0.69
N ILE A 459 15.79 5.64 -0.63
CA ILE A 459 16.49 5.22 0.58
C ILE A 459 17.76 6.07 0.66
N ASP A 460 17.94 6.79 1.77
CA ASP A 460 19.08 7.70 1.95
C ASP A 460 20.40 7.00 1.67
N HIS A 461 21.27 7.65 0.88
CA HIS A 461 22.62 7.16 0.52
C HIS A 461 22.68 5.82 -0.23
N THR A 462 21.55 5.36 -0.80
CA THR A 462 21.48 4.11 -1.58
C THR A 462 21.35 4.40 -3.07
N TYR A 463 22.12 3.70 -3.90
CA TYR A 463 22.26 3.93 -5.34
C TYR A 463 22.04 2.66 -6.15
N SER A 464 21.49 2.83 -7.36
CA SER A 464 21.54 1.81 -8.41
C SER A 464 22.30 2.31 -9.62
N PHE A 465 23.46 1.71 -9.92
CA PHE A 465 24.36 2.22 -10.96
C PHE A 465 23.99 1.80 -12.39
N THR A 466 23.11 0.81 -12.55
CA THR A 466 22.85 0.18 -13.85
C THR A 466 21.42 0.39 -14.31
N VAL A 467 20.45 -0.21 -13.62
CA VAL A 467 19.03 -0.14 -13.98
C VAL A 467 18.19 0.12 -12.73
N PRO A 468 17.15 0.98 -12.83
CA PRO A 468 16.32 1.30 -11.68
C PRO A 468 15.70 0.08 -11.02
N GLN A 469 15.91 -0.06 -9.71
CA GLN A 469 15.31 -1.12 -8.89
C GLN A 469 14.20 -0.56 -8.03
N LYS A 470 13.07 -1.26 -7.96
CA LYS A 470 11.87 -0.84 -7.22
C LYS A 470 11.33 -2.02 -6.40
N PRO A 471 11.88 -2.27 -5.20
CA PRO A 471 11.27 -3.22 -4.27
C PRO A 471 9.91 -2.69 -3.79
N ASP A 472 8.97 -3.57 -3.44
CA ASP A 472 7.63 -3.16 -3.00
C ASP A 472 7.64 -2.60 -1.57
N ILE A 473 8.39 -3.24 -0.66
CA ILE A 473 8.46 -2.89 0.77
C ILE A 473 9.92 -2.94 1.22
N VAL A 474 10.36 -1.93 1.96
CA VAL A 474 11.70 -1.87 2.55
C VAL A 474 11.59 -1.72 4.05
N LEU A 475 12.28 -2.58 4.80
CA LEU A 475 12.41 -2.52 6.25
C LEU A 475 13.86 -2.15 6.59
N GLN A 476 14.06 -1.02 7.23
CA GLN A 476 15.35 -0.65 7.81
C GLN A 476 15.29 -0.77 9.33
N LEU A 477 16.25 -1.47 9.92
CA LEU A 477 16.38 -1.60 11.37
C LEU A 477 17.58 -0.80 11.87
N THR A 478 17.36 0.05 12.85
CA THR A 478 18.41 0.82 13.53
C THR A 478 18.72 0.12 14.85
N ARG A 479 19.95 -0.37 15.03
CA ARG A 479 20.33 -1.08 16.24
C ARG A 479 21.35 -0.31 17.07
N HIS A 480 21.28 -0.49 18.39
CA HIS A 480 22.16 0.17 19.35
C HIS A 480 23.58 -0.41 19.38
N ASP A 481 23.81 -1.60 18.82
CA ASP A 481 25.08 -2.32 18.84
C ASP A 481 26.02 -1.97 17.66
N ILE A 482 25.68 -0.96 16.86
CA ILE A 482 26.44 -0.52 15.67
C ILE A 482 26.76 0.98 15.80
N GLU A 483 27.82 1.45 15.12
CA GLU A 483 28.11 2.88 14.99
C GLU A 483 26.84 3.69 14.66
N THR A 484 26.69 4.84 15.33
CA THR A 484 25.56 5.75 15.16
C THR A 484 25.38 6.12 13.69
N GLY A 485 24.34 5.58 13.05
CA GLY A 485 23.98 5.87 11.65
C GLY A 485 23.89 4.65 10.72
N PHE A 486 24.30 3.45 11.14
CA PHE A 486 24.18 2.25 10.29
C PHE A 486 22.81 1.59 10.40
N LYS A 487 22.12 1.42 9.27
CA LYS A 487 20.79 0.79 9.16
C LYS A 487 20.90 -0.58 8.49
N LEU A 488 20.22 -1.59 9.03
CA LEU A 488 20.13 -2.92 8.42
C LEU A 488 18.93 -2.96 7.46
N THR A 489 19.19 -3.06 6.16
CA THR A 489 18.15 -3.00 5.13
C THR A 489 17.72 -4.40 4.66
N TYR A 490 16.41 -4.67 4.77
CA TYR A 490 15.74 -5.88 4.31
C TYR A 490 14.64 -5.52 3.31
N LEU A 491 14.55 -6.30 2.24
CA LEU A 491 13.57 -6.08 1.18
C LEU A 491 12.45 -7.12 1.25
N PHE A 492 11.21 -6.66 1.10
CA PHE A 492 10.04 -7.51 0.97
C PHE A 492 9.34 -7.17 -0.34
N ASP A 493 8.95 -8.20 -1.09
CA ASP A 493 8.33 -8.07 -2.40
C ASP A 493 7.03 -8.88 -2.42
N ALA A 494 5.90 -8.21 -2.62
CA ALA A 494 4.60 -8.85 -2.56
C ALA A 494 4.22 -9.33 -3.95
N LYS A 495 3.94 -10.63 -4.09
CA LYS A 495 3.64 -11.25 -5.38
C LYS A 495 2.38 -12.07 -5.29
N TYR A 496 1.33 -11.55 -5.95
CA TYR A 496 0.03 -12.21 -6.07
C TYR A 496 0.03 -13.36 -7.09
N ARG A 497 0.95 -14.32 -6.91
CA ARG A 497 1.16 -15.47 -7.80
C ARG A 497 1.60 -16.68 -6.98
N ILE A 498 1.13 -17.85 -7.38
CA ILE A 498 1.55 -19.14 -6.82
C ILE A 498 2.24 -19.92 -7.94
N GLY A 499 3.41 -20.48 -7.61
CA GLY A 499 4.19 -21.35 -8.50
C GLY A 499 3.51 -22.70 -8.75
N GLN A 500 4.17 -23.58 -9.50
CA GLN A 500 3.69 -24.95 -9.67
C GLN A 500 4.22 -25.80 -8.51
N SER A 501 3.34 -26.20 -7.60
CA SER A 501 3.64 -27.15 -6.52
C SER A 501 3.28 -28.58 -6.93
N ASP A 502 3.94 -29.56 -6.30
CA ASP A 502 3.46 -30.95 -6.33
C ASP A 502 2.09 -31.01 -5.61
N THR A 503 1.15 -31.78 -6.17
CA THR A 503 -0.29 -31.79 -5.83
C THR A 503 -0.67 -31.95 -4.35
N ASN A 504 0.28 -32.31 -3.47
CA ASN A 504 0.09 -32.54 -2.03
C ASN A 504 1.07 -31.74 -1.14
N GLY A 505 1.86 -30.81 -1.70
CA GLY A 505 2.84 -30.01 -0.94
C GLY A 505 2.33 -28.61 -0.56
N PRO A 506 3.08 -27.88 0.30
CA PRO A 506 2.84 -26.45 0.52
C PRO A 506 3.06 -25.67 -0.80
N ASP A 507 2.30 -24.60 -0.96
CA ASP A 507 2.45 -23.72 -2.13
C ASP A 507 3.82 -23.04 -2.12
N ILE A 508 4.41 -22.89 -3.31
CA ILE A 508 5.71 -22.24 -3.50
C ILE A 508 5.58 -20.93 -4.27
N PRO A 509 6.48 -19.96 -4.06
CA PRO A 509 6.51 -18.74 -4.86
C PRO A 509 6.93 -19.05 -6.31
N PRO A 510 6.67 -18.14 -7.26
CA PRO A 510 7.23 -18.23 -8.61
C PRO A 510 8.76 -18.08 -8.62
N ASN A 511 9.46 -18.89 -9.44
CA ASN A 511 10.92 -18.85 -9.56
C ASN A 511 11.44 -17.48 -10.04
N ASP A 512 10.70 -16.79 -10.91
CA ASP A 512 11.04 -15.45 -11.40
C ASP A 512 11.08 -14.41 -10.27
N ALA A 513 10.20 -14.54 -9.27
CA ALA A 513 10.18 -13.66 -8.12
C ALA A 513 11.40 -13.87 -7.21
N ILE A 514 11.86 -15.12 -7.03
CA ILE A 514 13.10 -15.41 -6.26
C ILE A 514 14.32 -14.82 -6.96
N ASN A 515 14.40 -14.97 -8.28
CA ASN A 515 15.48 -14.38 -9.08
C ASN A 515 15.47 -12.84 -9.01
N GLN A 516 14.28 -12.24 -8.95
CA GLN A 516 14.15 -10.79 -8.75
C GLN A 516 14.74 -10.34 -7.40
N MET A 517 14.60 -11.12 -6.34
CA MET A 517 15.23 -10.81 -5.05
C MET A 517 16.76 -10.90 -5.10
N HIS A 518 17.32 -11.87 -5.84
CA HIS A 518 18.76 -11.92 -6.09
C HIS A 518 19.24 -10.65 -6.83
N ARG A 519 18.48 -10.21 -7.84
CA ARG A 519 18.77 -8.97 -8.58
C ARG A 519 18.76 -7.75 -7.64
N TYR A 520 17.73 -7.59 -6.82
CA TYR A 520 17.62 -6.46 -5.90
C TYR A 520 18.75 -6.42 -4.87
N ARG A 521 19.10 -7.58 -4.29
CA ARG A 521 20.19 -7.68 -3.32
C ARG A 521 21.54 -7.25 -3.90
N ASP A 522 21.81 -7.61 -5.16
CA ASP A 522 23.11 -7.35 -5.78
C ASP A 522 23.19 -5.99 -6.51
N ALA A 523 22.06 -5.35 -6.82
CA ALA A 523 22.01 -4.10 -7.58
C ALA A 523 21.87 -2.81 -6.75
N LEU A 524 21.64 -2.93 -5.43
CA LEU A 524 21.47 -1.80 -4.51
C LEU A 524 22.71 -1.63 -3.62
N TYR A 525 23.31 -0.46 -3.72
CA TYR A 525 24.60 -0.14 -3.11
C TYR A 525 24.51 1.06 -2.18
N TYR A 526 25.27 1.04 -1.09
CA TYR A 526 25.44 2.16 -0.18
C TYR A 526 26.73 2.92 -0.53
N ASP A 527 26.61 4.22 -0.75
CA ASP A 527 27.74 5.11 -0.95
C ASP A 527 27.81 6.14 0.21
N PRO A 528 28.82 6.04 1.09
CA PRO A 528 28.99 6.98 2.21
C PRO A 528 29.37 8.41 1.77
N LYS A 529 29.62 8.67 0.48
CA LYS A 529 30.07 9.97 -0.08
C LYS A 529 31.37 10.54 0.53
N GLN A 530 32.06 9.78 1.38
CA GLN A 530 33.37 10.15 1.95
C GLN A 530 34.50 9.71 1.02
N GLU A 531 35.42 10.62 0.70
CA GLU A 531 36.55 10.34 -0.20
C GLU A 531 37.38 9.14 0.30
N GLY A 532 37.52 8.12 -0.57
CA GLY A 532 38.39 6.96 -0.34
C GLY A 532 37.72 5.71 0.26
N LEU A 533 36.43 5.76 0.64
CA LEU A 533 35.70 4.56 1.07
C LEU A 533 35.08 3.81 -0.11
N PRO A 534 35.24 2.47 -0.19
CA PRO A 534 34.61 1.68 -1.24
C PRO A 534 33.10 1.62 -1.03
N ILE A 535 32.36 1.61 -2.15
CA ILE A 535 30.92 1.35 -2.20
C ILE A 535 30.63 -0.01 -1.55
N LYS A 536 29.63 -0.06 -0.66
CA LYS A 536 29.23 -1.28 0.05
C LYS A 536 27.88 -1.80 -0.46
N LYS A 537 27.58 -3.07 -0.19
CA LYS A 537 26.23 -3.60 -0.41
C LYS A 537 25.32 -3.14 0.73
N GLU A 538 24.16 -2.58 0.37
CA GLU A 538 23.16 -2.08 1.33
C GLU A 538 22.23 -3.20 1.81
N VAL A 539 21.82 -4.09 0.90
CA VAL A 539 20.76 -5.07 1.16
C VAL A 539 21.34 -6.33 1.78
N LEU A 540 20.82 -6.70 2.96
CA LEU A 540 21.25 -7.90 3.69
C LEU A 540 20.39 -9.13 3.37
N GLY A 541 19.11 -8.92 3.06
CA GLY A 541 18.18 -9.99 2.78
C GLY A 541 16.99 -9.55 1.93
N GLY A 542 16.36 -10.52 1.27
CA GLY A 542 15.26 -10.29 0.36
C GLY A 542 14.21 -11.40 0.42
N TYR A 543 12.96 -11.03 0.69
CA TYR A 543 11.89 -11.99 0.97
C TYR A 543 10.66 -11.73 0.10
N ILE A 544 10.03 -12.81 -0.35
CA ILE A 544 8.78 -12.72 -1.11
C ILE A 544 7.60 -13.01 -0.19
N LEU A 545 6.56 -12.18 -0.28
CA LEU A 545 5.27 -12.41 0.34
C LEU A 545 4.28 -12.86 -0.74
N PHE A 546 3.69 -14.06 -0.59
CA PHE A 546 2.79 -14.61 -1.61
C PHE A 546 1.60 -15.32 -0.97
N PRO A 547 0.44 -15.41 -1.66
CA PRO A 547 -0.79 -15.97 -1.10
C PRO A 547 -0.79 -17.51 -1.08
N GLY A 548 0.30 -18.13 -0.60
CA GLY A 548 0.45 -19.58 -0.51
C GLY A 548 -0.27 -20.20 0.69
N ASN A 549 -0.68 -21.46 0.56
CA ASN A 549 -1.23 -22.27 1.65
C ASN A 549 -0.22 -23.34 2.12
N GLY A 550 -0.17 -23.60 3.42
CA GLY A 550 0.73 -24.56 4.06
C GLY A 550 0.68 -24.44 5.58
N THR A 551 0.88 -25.55 6.30
CA THR A 551 1.13 -25.46 7.75
C THR A 551 2.55 -25.00 8.02
N ASP A 552 2.80 -24.42 9.19
CA ASP A 552 4.12 -23.91 9.56
C ASP A 552 5.21 -25.01 9.44
N GLU A 553 4.87 -26.25 9.79
CA GLU A 553 5.79 -27.40 9.70
C GLU A 553 6.08 -27.84 8.27
N GLU A 554 5.09 -27.73 7.37
CA GLU A 554 5.25 -28.01 5.94
C GLU A 554 6.10 -26.94 5.27
N VAL A 555 5.77 -25.68 5.54
CA VAL A 555 6.46 -24.51 4.97
C VAL A 555 7.92 -24.48 5.43
N ALA A 556 8.20 -24.77 6.70
CA ALA A 556 9.57 -24.85 7.22
C ALA A 556 10.45 -25.93 6.54
N LYS A 557 9.83 -26.93 5.91
CA LYS A 557 10.54 -27.98 5.15
C LYS A 557 10.80 -27.60 3.69
N THR A 558 10.16 -26.55 3.18
CA THR A 558 10.32 -26.11 1.78
C THR A 558 11.72 -25.58 1.50
N GLU A 559 12.15 -25.71 0.25
CA GLU A 559 13.46 -25.23 -0.22
C GLU A 559 13.62 -23.72 -0.02
N PHE A 560 12.60 -22.93 -0.39
CA PHE A 560 12.64 -21.46 -0.34
C PHE A 560 12.49 -20.89 1.08
N TYR A 561 11.97 -21.65 2.03
CA TYR A 561 12.04 -21.24 3.44
C TYR A 561 13.44 -21.53 3.99
N ARG A 562 13.98 -22.73 3.72
CA ARG A 562 15.34 -23.12 4.14
C ARG A 562 16.44 -22.27 3.51
N SER A 563 16.18 -21.66 2.35
CA SER A 563 17.14 -20.76 1.72
C SER A 563 17.34 -19.46 2.51
N ILE A 564 16.37 -19.07 3.36
CA ILE A 564 16.49 -17.90 4.24
C ILE A 564 17.73 -18.04 5.12
N GLU A 565 17.89 -19.16 5.82
CA GLU A 565 19.06 -19.43 6.66
C GLU A 565 20.36 -19.55 5.86
N LYS A 566 20.30 -19.94 4.57
CA LYS A 566 21.48 -20.23 3.76
C LYS A 566 22.03 -19.02 3.00
N VAL A 567 21.17 -18.14 2.51
CA VAL A 567 21.49 -17.05 1.57
C VAL A 567 20.74 -15.74 1.88
N ASN A 568 19.98 -15.65 2.98
CA ASN A 568 19.12 -14.53 3.34
C ASN A 568 18.12 -14.13 2.24
N ILE A 569 17.78 -15.07 1.36
CA ILE A 569 16.73 -14.91 0.35
C ILE A 569 15.77 -16.08 0.47
N GLY A 570 14.48 -15.79 0.44
CA GLY A 570 13.45 -16.81 0.52
C GLY A 570 12.05 -16.24 0.38
N ALA A 571 11.06 -16.98 0.87
CA ALA A 571 9.67 -16.59 0.76
C ALA A 571 8.85 -17.00 1.98
N PHE A 572 7.85 -16.18 2.30
CA PHE A 572 6.87 -16.42 3.33
C PHE A 572 5.47 -16.48 2.70
N PRO A 573 4.69 -17.55 2.95
CA PRO A 573 3.28 -17.54 2.63
C PRO A 573 2.57 -16.56 3.57
N LEU A 574 1.75 -15.66 3.02
CA LEU A 574 1.00 -14.69 3.79
C LEU A 574 -0.43 -14.58 3.22
N ARG A 575 -1.42 -14.99 4.03
CA ARG A 575 -2.82 -14.98 3.62
C ARG A 575 -3.69 -14.16 4.58
N PRO A 576 -4.69 -13.44 4.06
CA PRO A 576 -5.72 -12.83 4.91
C PRO A 576 -6.48 -13.91 5.67
N ASN A 577 -7.08 -13.53 6.81
CA ASN A 577 -7.95 -14.39 7.61
C ASN A 577 -7.33 -15.74 8.07
N ASN A 578 -5.99 -15.86 8.04
CA ASN A 578 -5.25 -17.02 8.53
C ASN A 578 -4.10 -16.56 9.42
N GLU A 579 -4.37 -16.43 10.73
CA GLU A 579 -3.39 -15.95 11.72
C GLU A 579 -2.11 -16.80 11.71
N LYS A 580 -2.22 -18.11 11.47
CA LYS A 580 -1.07 -19.01 11.41
C LYS A 580 -0.14 -18.69 10.25
N SER A 581 -0.65 -18.20 9.12
CA SER A 581 0.22 -17.83 7.98
C SER A 581 1.23 -16.74 8.33
N SER A 582 0.90 -15.86 9.28
CA SER A 582 1.77 -14.77 9.73
C SER A 582 2.79 -15.18 10.80
N SER A 583 2.65 -16.37 11.41
CA SER A 583 3.48 -16.81 12.54
C SER A 583 4.96 -16.87 12.16
N LEU A 584 5.29 -17.48 11.02
CA LEU A 584 6.66 -17.67 10.55
C LEU A 584 7.33 -16.33 10.25
N LEU A 585 6.62 -15.42 9.59
CA LEU A 585 7.13 -14.07 9.32
C LEU A 585 7.33 -13.30 10.62
N LYS A 586 6.40 -13.42 11.57
CA LYS A 586 6.49 -12.77 12.88
C LYS A 586 7.68 -13.30 13.69
N ASP A 587 7.86 -14.61 13.75
CA ASP A 587 8.97 -15.26 14.45
C ASP A 587 10.31 -14.91 13.82
N PHE A 588 10.36 -14.85 12.49
CA PHE A 588 11.50 -14.37 11.73
C PHE A 588 11.84 -12.91 12.07
N LEU A 589 10.87 -11.99 11.96
CA LEU A 589 11.07 -10.58 12.31
C LEU A 589 11.46 -10.41 13.79
N HIS A 590 10.86 -11.18 14.70
CA HIS A 590 11.24 -11.18 16.11
C HIS A 590 12.68 -11.65 16.31
N SER A 591 13.12 -12.67 15.55
CA SER A 591 14.50 -13.15 15.60
C SER A 591 15.50 -12.10 15.10
N LEU A 592 15.16 -11.40 14.02
CA LEU A 592 16.00 -10.34 13.43
C LEU A 592 16.15 -9.15 14.38
N ILE A 593 15.05 -8.73 15.02
CA ILE A 593 15.02 -7.55 15.89
C ILE A 593 15.68 -7.85 17.25
N TRP A 594 15.37 -8.99 17.88
CA TRP A 594 15.72 -9.24 19.29
C TRP A 594 16.73 -10.37 19.53
N LYS A 595 16.74 -11.44 18.72
CA LYS A 595 17.48 -12.68 19.06
C LYS A 595 18.87 -12.73 18.45
N GLN A 596 19.04 -12.28 17.21
CA GLN A 596 20.32 -12.33 16.51
C GLN A 596 21.15 -11.08 16.82
N PRO A 597 22.41 -11.18 17.27
CA PRO A 597 23.32 -10.04 17.34
C PRO A 597 23.74 -9.60 15.92
N THR A 598 23.97 -8.30 15.70
CA THR A 598 24.29 -7.76 14.37
C THR A 598 25.48 -8.46 13.72
N ILE A 599 26.49 -8.80 14.52
CA ILE A 599 27.71 -9.47 14.06
C ILE A 599 27.40 -10.86 13.45
N GLN A 600 26.41 -11.59 13.96
CA GLN A 600 25.98 -12.85 13.36
C GLN A 600 25.25 -12.62 12.04
N ILE A 601 24.34 -11.65 11.98
CA ILE A 601 23.61 -11.27 10.76
C ILE A 601 24.59 -10.89 9.64
N LEU A 602 25.61 -10.08 9.94
CA LEU A 602 26.63 -9.65 8.97
C LEU A 602 27.60 -10.78 8.56
N GLN A 603 27.84 -11.77 9.43
CA GLN A 603 28.64 -12.96 9.10
C GLN A 603 27.86 -13.98 8.26
N ASP A 604 26.54 -14.07 8.45
CA ASP A 604 25.66 -14.94 7.69
C ASP A 604 25.39 -14.42 6.26
N VAL A 605 25.58 -13.11 6.04
CA VAL A 605 25.64 -12.52 4.69
C VAL A 605 26.92 -12.99 3.99
N LYS A 606 26.81 -14.12 3.30
CA LYS A 606 27.92 -14.72 2.56
C LYS A 606 28.51 -13.74 1.56
N ALA A 607 29.70 -13.25 1.89
CA ALA A 607 30.66 -12.70 0.95
C ALA A 607 30.71 -13.50 -0.37
N GLN A 608 30.66 -12.81 -1.52
CA GLN A 608 31.11 -13.45 -2.77
C GLN A 608 32.55 -13.94 -2.57
N LYS A 609 32.90 -15.11 -3.12
CA LYS A 609 34.25 -15.71 -3.00
C LYS A 609 35.32 -14.62 -3.22
N GLY A 610 36.08 -14.31 -2.18
CA GLY A 610 37.18 -13.31 -2.23
C GLY A 610 36.88 -11.96 -1.58
N THR A 611 35.63 -11.64 -1.22
CA THR A 611 35.27 -10.41 -0.50
C THR A 611 35.14 -10.67 1.00
N ASN A 612 36.24 -10.77 1.75
CA ASN A 612 36.12 -10.74 3.21
C ASN A 612 35.54 -9.38 3.63
N LEU A 613 34.24 -9.32 3.93
CA LEU A 613 33.66 -8.25 4.75
C LEU A 613 34.27 -8.39 6.14
N THR A 614 35.39 -7.71 6.38
CA THR A 614 35.94 -7.51 7.72
C THR A 614 35.07 -6.48 8.43
N LEU A 615 33.91 -6.90 8.91
CA LEU A 615 33.08 -6.16 9.85
C LEU A 615 33.23 -6.84 11.22
N GLU A 616 34.11 -6.24 12.02
CA GLU A 616 34.16 -6.15 13.47
C GLU A 616 33.59 -7.34 14.27
N LYS A 617 34.51 -8.20 14.73
CA LYS A 617 34.24 -9.39 15.54
C LYS A 617 34.27 -9.07 17.02
N SER A 618 33.60 -9.91 17.80
CA SER A 618 33.72 -10.02 19.26
C SER A 618 35.14 -9.77 19.74
N GLY A 619 35.28 -8.81 20.66
CA GLY A 619 36.55 -8.25 21.14
C GLY A 619 37.67 -9.26 21.33
N THR A 620 38.55 -9.44 20.35
CA THR A 620 39.69 -10.34 20.55
C THR A 620 40.75 -9.64 21.40
N ILE A 621 41.28 -10.35 22.40
CA ILE A 621 42.19 -9.80 23.39
C ILE A 621 43.61 -10.19 23.04
N LEU A 622 44.48 -9.18 23.00
CA LEU A 622 45.91 -9.39 22.95
C LEU A 622 46.52 -9.13 24.34
N ALA A 623 46.99 -10.20 24.99
CA ALA A 623 47.71 -10.09 26.25
C ALA A 623 49.22 -10.12 26.01
N VAL A 624 49.96 -9.12 26.50
CA VAL A 624 51.39 -8.93 26.21
C VAL A 624 52.18 -8.72 27.50
N THR A 625 53.33 -9.39 27.62
CA THR A 625 54.23 -9.20 28.77
C THR A 625 54.91 -7.83 28.75
N ILE A 626 54.77 -7.10 29.85
CA ILE A 626 55.43 -5.81 30.09
C ILE A 626 56.61 -6.01 31.04
N PHE A 627 57.81 -5.62 30.60
CA PHE A 627 59.03 -5.75 31.40
C PHE A 627 59.36 -4.49 32.18
N GLU A 628 59.78 -4.69 33.42
CA GLU A 628 60.46 -3.72 34.25
C GLU A 628 61.93 -3.63 33.80
N ASN A 629 62.17 -3.02 32.63
CA ASN A 629 63.52 -2.64 32.23
C ASN A 629 63.65 -1.13 32.44
N GLY A 630 64.58 -0.72 33.31
CA GLY A 630 64.79 0.64 33.85
C GLY A 630 65.15 1.75 32.85
N GLN A 631 64.75 1.63 31.59
CA GLN A 631 64.84 2.67 30.57
C GLN A 631 63.60 2.75 29.65
N ARG A 632 62.50 2.03 29.95
CA ARG A 632 61.26 2.11 29.17
C ARG A 632 60.16 2.74 30.02
N GLU A 633 59.71 3.93 29.65
CA GLU A 633 58.66 4.69 30.36
C GLU A 633 57.34 3.92 30.50
N TYR A 634 57.06 2.95 29.63
CA TYR A 634 55.76 2.27 29.57
C TYR A 634 55.40 1.48 30.83
N PHE A 635 56.37 0.92 31.54
CA PHE A 635 56.08 0.12 32.74
C PHE A 635 55.35 0.98 33.79
N GLN A 636 55.85 2.21 34.00
CA GLN A 636 55.25 3.15 34.94
C GLN A 636 53.87 3.62 34.45
N LYS A 637 53.71 3.90 33.15
CA LYS A 637 52.42 4.29 32.54
C LYS A 637 51.31 3.26 32.75
N PHE A 638 51.63 1.97 32.66
CA PHE A 638 50.66 0.89 32.93
C PHE A 638 50.38 0.69 34.44
N ILE A 639 51.37 0.92 35.31
CA ILE A 639 51.17 0.89 36.76
C ILE A 639 50.26 2.03 37.21
N ASP A 640 50.50 3.24 36.68
CA ASP A 640 49.77 4.48 36.99
C ASP A 640 48.41 4.57 36.27
N ARG A 641 48.16 3.67 35.31
CA ARG A 641 46.88 3.55 34.59
C ARG A 641 46.52 4.83 33.84
N GLU A 642 47.48 5.33 33.05
CA GLU A 642 47.27 6.51 32.21
C GLU A 642 46.09 6.30 31.23
N LYS A 643 45.37 7.38 30.93
CA LYS A 643 44.17 7.33 30.06
C LYS A 643 44.51 6.97 28.61
N GLU A 644 45.74 7.26 28.20
CA GLU A 644 46.24 7.08 26.84
C GLU A 644 47.70 6.65 26.88
N ILE A 645 48.03 5.54 26.22
CA ILE A 645 49.40 4.99 26.18
C ILE A 645 49.73 4.61 24.73
N GLU A 646 50.76 5.22 24.17
CA GLU A 646 51.37 4.74 22.92
C GLU A 646 52.44 3.70 23.24
N TYR A 647 52.14 2.43 23.01
CA TYR A 647 53.02 1.31 23.35
C TYR A 647 53.58 0.64 22.09
N TYR A 648 54.89 0.36 22.09
CA TYR A 648 55.52 -0.44 21.03
C TYR A 648 56.22 -1.69 21.58
N PHE A 649 56.13 -2.79 20.84
CA PHE A 649 56.65 -4.10 21.26
C PHE A 649 56.96 -5.02 20.07
N GLY A 650 57.82 -6.02 20.31
CA GLY A 650 58.18 -7.07 19.35
C GLY A 650 59.03 -6.57 18.17
N LYS A 651 60.24 -7.11 17.95
CA LYS A 651 60.97 -6.88 16.68
C LYS A 651 60.31 -7.78 15.65
N ILE A 652 59.84 -7.28 14.51
CA ILE A 652 59.32 -8.13 13.42
C ILE A 652 60.51 -8.67 12.62
N THR A 653 60.57 -9.98 12.44
CA THR A 653 61.60 -10.66 11.63
C THR A 653 60.93 -11.73 10.78
N ALA A 654 61.52 -12.09 9.64
CA ALA A 654 60.94 -13.05 8.69
C ALA A 654 60.61 -14.42 9.30
N SER A 655 61.26 -14.79 10.41
CA SER A 655 61.14 -16.09 11.07
C SER A 655 60.29 -16.10 12.35
N ASN A 656 59.76 -14.95 12.81
CA ASN A 656 59.03 -14.90 14.08
C ASN A 656 57.51 -14.84 13.92
N LYS A 657 56.78 -15.38 14.92
CA LYS A 657 55.31 -15.44 14.91
C LYS A 657 54.62 -14.08 14.83
N LEU A 658 55.31 -13.00 15.20
CA LEU A 658 54.81 -11.61 15.12
C LEU A 658 54.51 -11.18 13.67
N SER A 659 55.28 -11.66 12.68
CA SER A 659 55.06 -11.31 11.27
C SER A 659 53.78 -11.93 10.69
N GLN A 660 53.20 -12.91 11.37
CA GLN A 660 52.00 -13.65 10.95
C GLN A 660 50.72 -13.14 11.64
N LEU A 661 50.82 -12.23 12.62
CA LEU A 661 49.67 -11.71 13.35
C LEU A 661 48.99 -10.58 12.59
N ASN A 662 47.68 -10.64 12.49
CA ASN A 662 46.86 -9.51 12.06
C ASN A 662 46.48 -8.67 13.28
N PHE A 663 47.20 -7.57 13.54
CA PHE A 663 46.96 -6.71 14.71
C PHE A 663 45.70 -5.84 14.62
N GLN A 664 45.07 -5.75 13.45
CA GLN A 664 43.76 -5.13 13.28
C GLN A 664 42.61 -6.04 13.75
N LYS A 665 42.92 -7.30 14.09
CA LYS A 665 41.97 -8.26 14.64
C LYS A 665 41.60 -7.95 16.10
N TYR A 666 42.48 -7.31 16.87
CA TYR A 666 42.34 -7.15 18.32
C TYR A 666 41.72 -5.80 18.70
N ASP A 667 40.71 -5.87 19.55
CA ASP A 667 39.97 -4.70 20.04
C ASP A 667 40.47 -4.28 21.43
N PHE A 668 41.02 -5.23 22.18
CA PHE A 668 41.45 -5.01 23.55
C PHE A 668 42.89 -5.49 23.80
N PHE A 669 43.61 -4.72 24.60
CA PHE A 669 44.97 -5.00 25.03
C PHE A 669 45.02 -5.21 26.54
N VAL A 670 45.67 -6.28 26.99
CA VAL A 670 45.89 -6.58 28.40
C VAL A 670 47.39 -6.60 28.72
N PRO A 671 47.89 -5.64 29.52
CA PRO A 671 49.27 -5.68 30.00
C PRO A 671 49.43 -6.78 31.06
N VAL A 672 50.34 -7.73 30.80
CA VAL A 672 50.74 -8.76 31.78
C VAL A 672 52.00 -8.27 32.49
N ILE A 673 51.85 -7.87 33.76
CA ILE A 673 52.91 -7.29 34.59
C ILE A 673 53.33 -8.32 35.63
N ARG A 674 54.59 -8.76 35.60
CA ARG A 674 55.13 -9.79 36.52
C ARG A 674 54.26 -11.06 36.61
N GLY A 675 53.65 -11.47 35.49
CA GLY A 675 52.77 -12.64 35.43
C GLY A 675 51.35 -12.40 35.97
N GLN A 676 50.98 -11.15 36.23
CA GLN A 676 49.68 -10.74 36.75
C GLN A 676 48.96 -9.80 35.78
N ILE A 677 47.64 -9.74 35.87
CA ILE A 677 46.77 -8.85 35.08
C ILE A 677 45.86 -8.04 36.00
N ARG A 678 45.56 -6.79 35.63
CA ARG A 678 44.70 -5.87 36.40
C ARG A 678 43.79 -5.05 35.48
N ASP A 679 44.37 -4.49 34.42
CA ASP A 679 43.71 -3.55 33.52
C ASP A 679 43.51 -4.13 32.12
N ILE A 680 42.51 -3.62 31.42
CA ILE A 680 42.25 -3.82 29.99
C ILE A 680 42.11 -2.46 29.32
N TYR A 681 42.74 -2.31 28.16
CA TYR A 681 42.73 -1.08 27.36
C TYR A 681 42.04 -1.35 26.02
N GLN A 682 41.30 -0.39 25.49
CA GLN A 682 40.81 -0.44 24.11
C GLN A 682 41.95 -0.03 23.17
N ILE A 683 42.14 -0.78 22.08
CA ILE A 683 43.12 -0.44 21.04
C ILE A 683 42.45 0.57 20.10
N ALA A 684 42.90 1.82 20.12
CA ALA A 684 42.39 2.87 19.23
C ALA A 684 42.92 2.71 17.80
N PHE A 685 44.19 2.36 17.66
CA PHE A 685 44.78 1.91 16.39
C PHE A 685 46.03 1.08 16.64
N SER A 686 46.39 0.24 15.67
CA SER A 686 47.67 -0.46 15.62
C SER A 686 48.33 -0.25 14.26
N SER A 687 49.65 -0.10 14.24
CA SER A 687 50.44 0.07 13.01
C SER A 687 51.81 -0.58 13.15
N ILE A 688 52.45 -0.82 12.02
CA ILE A 688 53.83 -1.29 11.96
C ILE A 688 54.71 -0.11 11.55
N ARG A 689 55.75 0.19 12.32
CA ARG A 689 56.66 1.31 12.05
C ARG A 689 58.10 0.91 12.29
N TYR A 690 59.04 1.57 11.61
CA TYR A 690 60.45 1.44 11.97
C TYR A 690 60.67 2.07 13.34
N ARG A 691 61.48 1.41 14.16
CA ARG A 691 61.77 1.88 15.51
C ARG A 691 62.41 3.26 15.52
N LYS A 692 63.21 3.60 14.51
CA LYS A 692 63.85 4.92 14.35
C LYS A 692 62.85 6.08 14.18
N ASP A 693 61.62 5.79 13.73
CA ASP A 693 60.59 6.79 13.45
C ASP A 693 59.62 7.00 14.64
N LEU A 694 59.91 6.42 15.81
CA LEU A 694 59.05 6.50 16.99
C LEU A 694 59.44 7.70 17.88
N PRO A 695 58.44 8.45 18.40
CA PRO A 695 58.70 9.49 19.37
C PRO A 695 59.31 8.90 20.66
N HIS A 696 60.21 9.67 21.31
CA HIS A 696 60.92 9.30 22.55
C HIS A 696 62.15 8.37 22.42
N ILE A 697 62.88 8.45 21.31
CA ILE A 697 64.18 7.79 21.16
C ILE A 697 65.25 8.85 20.96
N HIS A 698 65.90 9.24 22.05
CA HIS A 698 67.14 10.01 22.00
C HIS A 698 68.31 9.08 22.37
N ASP A 699 69.38 9.14 21.57
CA ASP A 699 70.70 8.54 21.82
C ASP A 699 70.86 7.00 21.77
N LYS A 700 70.19 6.29 20.85
CA LYS A 700 70.50 4.87 20.57
C LYS A 700 70.74 4.59 19.09
N THR A 701 71.84 3.93 18.77
CA THR A 701 72.08 3.31 17.45
C THR A 701 71.08 2.18 17.24
N ILE A 702 70.13 2.41 16.35
CA ILE A 702 69.06 1.45 15.99
C ILE A 702 69.36 0.91 14.59
N ALA A 703 69.26 -0.41 14.43
CA ALA A 703 69.44 -1.06 13.14
C ALA A 703 68.33 -0.62 12.16
N GLU A 704 68.67 -0.39 10.89
CA GLU A 704 67.72 0.11 9.88
C GLU A 704 66.55 -0.85 9.59
N ASP A 705 66.74 -2.13 9.90
CA ASP A 705 65.75 -3.21 9.76
C ASP A 705 64.88 -3.41 11.02
N ASP A 706 65.03 -2.59 12.08
CA ASP A 706 64.32 -2.77 13.35
C ASP A 706 62.87 -2.26 13.26
N VAL A 707 61.99 -3.11 12.75
CA VAL A 707 60.54 -2.85 12.63
C VAL A 707 59.79 -3.30 13.89
N ARG A 708 58.87 -2.46 14.39
CA ARG A 708 58.09 -2.67 15.62
C ARG A 708 56.59 -2.53 15.38
N VAL A 709 55.82 -3.21 16.22
CA VAL A 709 54.37 -2.98 16.34
C VAL A 709 54.16 -1.81 17.28
N VAL A 710 53.33 -0.85 16.87
CA VAL A 710 52.95 0.34 17.64
C VAL A 710 51.44 0.33 17.84
N MET A 711 51.00 0.54 19.07
CA MET A 711 49.59 0.57 19.44
C MET A 711 49.29 1.83 20.24
N LYS A 712 48.17 2.47 19.94
CA LYS A 712 47.58 3.51 20.78
C LYS A 712 46.48 2.89 21.64
N LEU A 713 46.68 2.90 22.95
CA LEU A 713 45.81 2.28 23.94
C LEU A 713 45.04 3.36 24.69
N VAL A 714 43.72 3.23 24.79
CA VAL A 714 42.83 4.22 25.40
C VAL A 714 41.81 3.57 26.34
N LYS A 715 41.11 4.40 27.14
CA LYS A 715 39.98 4.01 27.99
C LYS A 715 40.29 2.80 28.91
N PRO A 716 41.29 2.91 29.80
CA PRO A 716 41.60 1.82 30.73
C PRO A 716 40.38 1.45 31.58
N SER A 717 40.14 0.16 31.71
CA SER A 717 39.10 -0.44 32.55
C SER A 717 39.72 -1.54 33.41
N TYR A 718 39.16 -1.81 34.59
CA TYR A 718 39.60 -2.95 35.39
C TYR A 718 39.08 -4.25 34.79
N LEU A 719 39.92 -5.28 34.69
CA LEU A 719 39.53 -6.62 34.22
C LEU A 719 38.50 -7.28 35.14
N VAL A 720 38.62 -7.02 36.45
CA VAL A 720 37.76 -7.55 37.51
C VAL A 720 37.51 -6.42 38.52
N GLY A 721 36.29 -6.29 39.04
CA GLY A 721 35.84 -5.18 39.89
C GLY A 721 36.65 -4.93 41.17
N ASN A 722 37.51 -5.85 41.59
CA ASN A 722 38.30 -5.78 42.82
C ASN A 722 39.54 -4.87 42.74
N LYS A 723 39.83 -4.25 41.59
CA LYS A 723 40.96 -3.32 41.36
C LYS A 723 42.36 -3.87 41.73
N LYS A 724 42.47 -5.16 42.01
CA LYS A 724 43.71 -5.87 42.41
C LYS A 724 44.32 -6.61 41.23
N PHE A 725 45.64 -6.81 41.29
CA PHE A 725 46.34 -7.69 40.35
C PHE A 725 45.97 -9.16 40.61
N ILE A 726 45.70 -9.88 39.54
CA ILE A 726 45.34 -11.30 39.56
C ILE A 726 46.47 -12.09 38.89
N SER A 727 46.98 -13.10 39.58
CA SER A 727 48.05 -13.96 39.05
C SER A 727 47.51 -14.90 37.97
N LEU A 728 48.20 -14.97 36.84
CA LEU A 728 47.97 -15.98 35.80
C LEU A 728 48.75 -17.26 36.11
N GLN A 729 48.29 -18.39 35.57
CA GLN A 729 49.06 -19.64 35.59
C GLN A 729 50.45 -19.42 34.97
N SER A 730 51.49 -19.86 35.67
CA SER A 730 52.90 -19.64 35.32
C SER A 730 53.33 -20.24 33.97
N SER A 731 52.56 -21.21 33.46
CA SER A 731 52.75 -21.82 32.14
C SER A 731 52.33 -20.91 30.97
N LEU A 732 51.49 -19.88 31.20
CA LEU A 732 51.02 -19.00 30.12
C LEU A 732 51.99 -17.88 29.77
N PHE A 733 52.62 -17.27 30.77
CA PHE A 733 53.57 -16.17 30.59
C PHE A 733 54.77 -16.38 31.50
N PRO A 734 55.85 -17.04 31.02
CA PRO A 734 57.03 -17.26 31.84
C PRO A 734 57.69 -15.91 32.23
N PRO A 735 58.02 -15.69 33.52
CA PRO A 735 58.33 -14.36 34.07
C PRO A 735 59.59 -13.68 33.50
N ARG A 736 60.43 -14.40 32.76
CA ARG A 736 61.69 -13.90 32.20
C ARG A 736 61.76 -13.90 30.67
N ARG A 737 60.65 -14.18 29.97
CA ARG A 737 60.62 -14.16 28.49
C ARG A 737 59.49 -13.30 27.98
N TRP A 738 59.81 -12.45 27.02
CA TRP A 738 58.80 -11.66 26.32
C TRP A 738 57.91 -12.59 25.51
N GLY A 739 56.60 -12.37 25.59
CA GLY A 739 55.61 -13.14 24.87
C GLY A 739 54.28 -12.39 24.79
N PHE A 740 53.45 -12.86 23.88
CA PHE A 740 52.07 -12.45 23.74
C PHE A 740 51.19 -13.70 23.60
N LYS A 741 49.91 -13.58 23.97
CA LYS A 741 48.88 -14.59 23.69
C LYS A 741 47.58 -13.93 23.27
N GLU A 742 46.84 -14.65 22.44
CA GLU A 742 45.53 -14.26 21.94
C GLU A 742 44.44 -14.97 22.72
N PHE A 743 43.37 -14.25 23.03
CA PHE A 743 42.16 -14.81 23.64
C PHE A 743 40.93 -14.29 22.88
N VAL A 744 39.88 -15.11 22.80
CA VAL A 744 38.63 -14.80 22.11
C VAL A 744 37.67 -14.01 23.00
N SER A 745 37.89 -14.01 24.33
CA SER A 745 37.09 -13.20 25.28
C SER A 745 37.79 -12.96 26.62
N VAL A 746 37.29 -11.98 27.39
CA VAL A 746 37.75 -11.73 28.78
C VAL A 746 37.50 -12.96 29.67
N ARG A 747 36.39 -13.67 29.45
CA ARG A 747 36.06 -14.90 30.19
C ARG A 747 37.10 -15.98 29.97
N GLU A 748 37.56 -16.16 28.73
CA GLU A 748 38.61 -17.11 28.40
C GLU A 748 39.94 -16.75 29.08
N LEU A 749 40.33 -15.48 29.06
CA LEU A 749 41.53 -15.01 29.77
C LEU A 749 41.43 -15.27 31.28
N LEU A 750 40.26 -15.01 31.89
CA LEU A 750 40.05 -15.18 33.33
C LEU A 750 40.08 -16.66 33.76
N ASN A 751 39.75 -17.62 32.90
CA ASN A 751 39.88 -19.05 33.21
C ASN A 751 41.33 -19.48 33.49
N TYR A 752 42.31 -18.69 33.06
CA TYR A 752 43.73 -18.92 33.30
C TYR A 752 44.29 -18.19 34.53
N THR A 753 43.42 -17.57 35.33
CA THR A 753 43.80 -16.97 36.61
C THR A 753 43.85 -18.02 37.72
N ILE A 754 44.78 -17.84 38.66
CA ILE A 754 44.87 -18.67 39.85
C ILE A 754 43.86 -18.12 40.85
N GLN A 755 42.87 -18.93 41.25
CA GLN A 755 41.97 -18.57 42.36
C GLN A 755 42.82 -18.40 43.63
N GLN A 756 42.94 -17.17 44.13
CA GLN A 756 43.43 -16.93 45.47
C GLN A 756 42.32 -17.37 46.43
N SER A 757 42.55 -18.48 47.14
CA SER A 757 41.81 -18.84 48.35
C SER A 757 42.01 -17.77 49.43
#